data_AF-A0A7Y9XER1-F1
#
_entry.id   AF-A0A7Y9XER1-F1
#
_cell.length_a   1.000
_cell.length_b   1.000
_cell.length_c   1.000
_cell.angle_alpha   90.00
_cell.angle_beta   90.00
_cell.angle_gamma   90.00
#
_symmetry.space_group_name_H-M   'P 1'
#
loop_
_entity.id
_entity.type
_entity.pdbx_description
1 polymer ?
#
loop_
_entity_poly.entity_id
_entity_poly.type
_entity_poly.pdbx_seq_one_letter_code
_entity_poly.pdbx_strand_id
1 'polypeptide(L)'
;MTTIEHQDGEAVLSASTLVLQHDTWATTPARKNASPLVIRLTDIERLEQQLSRTGERSVRVVVRGHRPGAVGPSEDPYLLHFTPVRHSHASEVAAFVTALAAAVDAGRAPGRPGCLVEVADIRGPVPADTSPASEPPAAAGPGGPQTGSGAGTGYRFNPPPNWPPTPPGWVPPTGWHPEPAWGPAPGGWPFWVPEGPPPIQHGLTTYSAAPSMGPRPPGPVAGAASPPVAPPRQAATVSGHVDTDIGVFGARAKAKDLAARVNGLTDENTQLREHLHRLGALEAADLEECVRQLRSDIAASEADHARQRDRLEADLRETAARERAALEADRNRLGAETAALEARLSGLRTDVVVTEDLLALQEAGVYSYSHPLDDSVAYKAALADVKDRTRAMNRKDGGAVQATTAFTMNGSLSEGRKTVGEFSKLLLRAYNNEADNLVRGMKPYKLATARDRLDKTRTTVEQLGRSMDIRISHAYHRLRLHELELTADHLNKVAEEKEREREEKARLREERQAQAELDRERARLDKERNHYENALAALRAKGDEDGAQRLQEQIEEVASAMEDVEQRAANVRAGYVYVVSNLGSFGGQVVKVGMTRRLDPMDRVRELSDASVPFNFDVHALHFSNDAVGVEAEMHRRLADKRVNRVNHRREFFHTTPAEVRDLLAGVAGDLLQYEEVPEAVEYRQGLSEAGDTDPAVRREVAVAGAS
;
A
#
# COMPACT_ATOMS: atom_id res chain seq x y z
N MET A 1 6.32 9.14 -40.41
CA MET A 1 5.26 9.59 -39.48
C MET A 1 4.19 8.53 -39.53
N THR A 2 3.84 7.97 -38.37
CA THR A 2 2.78 6.96 -38.24
C THR A 2 1.68 7.60 -37.40
N THR A 3 0.42 7.49 -37.82
CA THR A 3 -0.73 8.11 -37.15
C THR A 3 -1.75 7.05 -36.78
N ILE A 4 -2.39 7.17 -35.63
CA ILE A 4 -3.51 6.34 -35.24
C ILE A 4 -4.61 7.15 -34.54
N GLU A 5 -5.87 6.83 -34.85
CA GLU A 5 -7.04 7.41 -34.19
C GLU A 5 -7.36 6.67 -32.88
N HIS A 6 -7.62 7.41 -31.81
CA HIS A 6 -7.91 6.90 -30.48
C HIS A 6 -9.23 7.47 -29.93
N GLN A 7 -9.82 6.85 -28.89
CA GLN A 7 -11.11 7.22 -28.29
C GLN A 7 -11.17 8.66 -27.75
N ASP A 8 -9.99 9.30 -27.56
CA ASP A 8 -9.80 10.63 -26.99
C ASP A 8 -9.12 11.63 -27.96
N GLY A 9 -8.85 11.24 -29.23
CA GLY A 9 -8.18 12.08 -30.23
C GLY A 9 -7.23 11.35 -31.19
N GLU A 10 -6.40 12.08 -31.95
CA GLU A 10 -5.41 11.54 -32.90
C GLU A 10 -4.01 11.48 -32.28
N ALA A 11 -3.32 10.33 -32.41
CA ALA A 11 -1.93 10.16 -31.97
C ALA A 11 -0.98 10.09 -33.17
N VAL A 12 0.01 10.99 -33.21
CA VAL A 12 0.98 11.10 -34.30
C VAL A 12 2.39 10.80 -33.77
N LEU A 13 3.00 9.75 -34.32
CA LEU A 13 4.38 9.35 -34.03
C LEU A 13 5.34 9.94 -35.09
N SER A 14 6.29 10.74 -34.62
CA SER A 14 7.44 11.23 -35.39
C SER A 14 8.73 10.48 -35.02
N ALA A 15 9.85 10.83 -35.66
CA ALA A 15 11.15 10.23 -35.36
C ALA A 15 11.67 10.52 -33.94
N SER A 16 11.12 11.53 -33.24
CA SER A 16 11.61 11.95 -31.92
C SER A 16 10.51 12.29 -30.91
N THR A 17 9.24 12.37 -31.32
CA THR A 17 8.12 12.75 -30.47
C THR A 17 6.87 11.93 -30.77
N LEU A 18 6.06 11.72 -29.74
CA LEU A 18 4.67 11.27 -29.80
C LEU A 18 3.77 12.46 -29.46
N VAL A 19 2.89 12.85 -30.38
CA VAL A 19 1.95 13.98 -30.21
C VAL A 19 0.54 13.43 -30.10
N LEU A 20 -0.21 13.86 -29.08
CA LEU A 20 -1.63 13.53 -28.91
C LEU A 20 -2.46 14.80 -29.13
N GLN A 21 -3.25 14.80 -30.20
CA GLN A 21 -4.18 15.86 -30.55
C GLN A 21 -5.55 15.52 -29.99
N HIS A 22 -6.22 16.46 -29.32
CA HIS A 22 -7.50 16.26 -28.63
C HIS A 22 -8.70 16.79 -29.43
N ASP A 23 -8.47 17.18 -30.68
CA ASP A 23 -9.30 18.05 -31.52
C ASP A 23 -10.40 17.29 -32.26
N THR A 24 -10.20 16.00 -32.48
CA THR A 24 -11.06 15.15 -33.31
C THR A 24 -11.67 14.06 -32.43
N TRP A 25 -12.97 14.20 -32.16
CA TRP A 25 -13.85 13.26 -31.43
C TRP A 25 -14.07 13.37 -29.90
N ALA A 26 -13.89 14.54 -29.27
CA ALA A 26 -14.37 14.71 -27.89
C ALA A 26 -15.90 14.94 -27.80
N THR A 27 -16.64 14.03 -27.17
CA THR A 27 -18.09 14.17 -26.86
C THR A 27 -18.40 15.15 -25.73
N THR A 28 -17.39 15.62 -25.00
CA THR A 28 -17.56 16.55 -23.88
C THR A 28 -16.96 17.93 -24.21
N PRO A 29 -17.73 19.04 -24.10
CA PRO A 29 -17.28 20.38 -24.51
C PRO A 29 -16.08 20.94 -23.71
N ALA A 30 -15.72 20.33 -22.56
CA ALA A 30 -14.60 20.74 -21.73
C ALA A 30 -13.21 20.50 -22.35
N ARG A 31 -13.09 19.62 -23.37
CA ARG A 31 -11.79 19.21 -23.93
C ARG A 31 -11.47 19.76 -25.33
N LYS A 32 -12.41 20.43 -26.01
CA LYS A 32 -12.22 20.98 -27.36
C LYS A 32 -11.18 22.12 -27.48
N ASN A 33 -10.71 22.66 -26.35
CA ASN A 33 -9.72 23.75 -26.30
C ASN A 33 -8.40 23.34 -25.59
N ALA A 34 -8.15 22.04 -25.39
CA ALA A 34 -6.92 21.57 -24.77
C ALA A 34 -5.74 21.60 -25.76
N SER A 35 -4.58 22.09 -25.35
CA SER A 35 -3.36 22.04 -26.16
C SER A 35 -2.90 20.60 -26.39
N PRO A 36 -2.32 20.26 -27.55
CA PRO A 36 -1.86 18.90 -27.84
C PRO A 36 -0.73 18.49 -26.88
N LEU A 37 -0.81 17.28 -26.33
CA LEU A 37 0.22 16.73 -25.46
C LEU A 37 1.39 16.23 -26.33
N VAL A 38 2.59 16.76 -26.09
CA VAL A 38 3.80 16.35 -26.82
C VAL A 38 4.75 15.63 -25.87
N ILE A 39 5.00 14.34 -26.14
CA ILE A 39 5.91 13.49 -25.38
C ILE A 39 7.16 13.24 -26.22
N ARG A 40 8.36 13.51 -25.68
CA ARG A 40 9.61 13.14 -26.35
C ARG A 40 9.87 11.65 -26.13
N LEU A 41 10.26 10.93 -27.17
CA LEU A 41 10.48 9.48 -27.08
C LEU A 41 11.62 9.11 -26.12
N THR A 42 12.61 10.00 -25.96
CA THR A 42 13.71 9.86 -24.98
C THR A 42 13.24 9.89 -23.53
N ASP A 43 12.07 10.49 -23.28
CA ASP A 43 11.52 10.62 -21.94
C ASP A 43 10.69 9.37 -21.57
N ILE A 44 10.41 8.46 -22.52
CA ILE A 44 9.65 7.23 -22.28
C ILE A 44 10.57 6.17 -21.64
N GLU A 45 10.24 5.78 -20.42
CA GLU A 45 10.97 4.79 -19.62
C GLU A 45 10.53 3.35 -19.90
N ARG A 46 9.23 3.10 -20.13
CA ARG A 46 8.72 1.81 -20.61
C ARG A 46 7.29 1.94 -21.15
N LEU A 47 6.88 0.95 -21.93
CA LEU A 47 5.54 0.75 -22.44
C LEU A 47 5.00 -0.52 -21.80
N GLU A 48 3.87 -0.45 -21.10
CA GLU A 48 3.21 -1.65 -20.55
C GLU A 48 2.05 -2.04 -21.46
N GLN A 49 1.98 -3.28 -21.92
CA GLN A 49 0.92 -3.80 -22.78
C GLN A 49 0.14 -4.91 -22.05
N GLN A 50 -1.17 -4.95 -22.20
CA GLN A 50 -2.01 -6.07 -21.75
C GLN A 50 -2.73 -6.65 -22.95
N LEU A 51 -2.57 -7.95 -23.16
CA LEU A 51 -3.33 -8.73 -24.13
C LEU A 51 -4.50 -9.43 -23.42
N SER A 52 -5.73 -9.12 -23.83
CA SER A 52 -6.93 -9.79 -23.31
C SER A 52 -7.05 -11.22 -23.88
N ARG A 53 -7.82 -12.07 -23.19
CA ARG A 53 -8.16 -13.43 -23.67
C ARG A 53 -8.95 -13.44 -24.99
N THR A 54 -9.49 -12.30 -25.41
CA THR A 54 -10.22 -12.10 -26.68
C THR A 54 -9.35 -11.48 -27.78
N GLY A 55 -8.06 -11.22 -27.53
CA GLY A 55 -7.10 -10.67 -28.51
C GLY A 55 -6.99 -9.14 -28.54
N GLU A 56 -7.64 -8.44 -27.61
CA GLU A 56 -7.57 -6.98 -27.50
C GLU A 56 -6.29 -6.54 -26.78
N ARG A 57 -5.65 -5.47 -27.26
CA ARG A 57 -4.40 -4.93 -26.69
C ARG A 57 -4.63 -3.56 -26.08
N SER A 58 -4.23 -3.37 -24.82
CA SER A 58 -4.19 -2.07 -24.14
C SER A 58 -2.74 -1.70 -23.85
N VAL A 59 -2.32 -0.44 -24.02
CA VAL A 59 -0.92 -0.02 -23.83
C VAL A 59 -0.83 1.26 -23.00
N ARG A 60 -0.05 1.25 -21.91
CA ARG A 60 0.26 2.38 -21.02
C ARG A 60 1.69 2.89 -21.29
N VAL A 61 1.85 4.21 -21.41
CA VAL A 61 3.16 4.85 -21.64
C VAL A 61 3.72 5.41 -20.34
N VAL A 62 4.84 4.86 -19.86
CA VAL A 62 5.51 5.32 -18.64
C VAL A 62 6.63 6.30 -19.01
N VAL A 63 6.52 7.56 -18.56
CA VAL A 63 7.45 8.66 -18.90
C VAL A 63 8.22 9.10 -17.65
N ARG A 64 9.52 9.33 -17.79
CA ARG A 64 10.41 9.78 -16.73
C ARG A 64 10.22 11.27 -16.44
N GLY A 65 9.74 11.60 -15.23
CA GLY A 65 9.88 12.94 -14.62
C GLY A 65 9.35 14.13 -15.44
N HIS A 66 8.09 14.13 -15.85
CA HIS A 66 7.51 15.31 -16.51
C HIS A 66 7.14 16.41 -15.49
N ARG A 67 7.51 17.66 -15.82
CA ARG A 67 6.88 18.89 -15.28
C ARG A 67 6.39 19.75 -16.44
N PRO A 68 5.16 20.26 -16.36
CA PRO A 68 4.81 21.54 -16.94
C PRO A 68 4.28 22.47 -15.83
N GLY A 69 5.07 23.47 -15.47
CA GLY A 69 4.70 24.67 -14.70
C GLY A 69 3.65 24.55 -13.56
N ALA A 70 4.14 24.50 -12.31
CA ALA A 70 3.44 24.76 -11.04
C ALA A 70 2.39 23.74 -10.54
N VAL A 71 2.50 23.48 -9.22
CA VAL A 71 1.64 22.70 -8.30
C VAL A 71 1.95 21.20 -8.16
N GLY A 72 2.73 20.88 -7.10
CA GLY A 72 2.68 19.64 -6.30
C GLY A 72 3.08 18.30 -6.95
N PRO A 73 3.68 17.35 -6.20
CA PRO A 73 3.93 16.01 -6.71
C PRO A 73 2.61 15.22 -6.74
N SER A 74 1.98 15.14 -7.91
CA SER A 74 0.99 14.10 -8.20
C SER A 74 1.75 12.87 -8.67
N GLU A 75 1.66 11.77 -7.93
CA GLU A 75 2.02 10.44 -8.41
C GLU A 75 1.00 10.03 -9.49
N ASP A 76 1.21 10.44 -10.74
CA ASP A 76 0.53 9.79 -11.86
C ASP A 76 1.37 9.89 -13.15
N PRO A 77 1.98 8.80 -13.64
CA PRO A 77 2.49 8.76 -15.01
C PRO A 77 1.30 8.85 -16.00
N TYR A 78 1.47 9.51 -17.14
CA TYR A 78 0.41 9.66 -18.15
C TYR A 78 -0.12 8.29 -18.62
N LEU A 79 -1.25 7.86 -18.06
CA LEU A 79 -1.96 6.66 -18.51
C LEU A 79 -2.70 6.96 -19.82
N LEU A 80 -1.99 6.80 -20.93
CA LEU A 80 -2.61 6.76 -22.25
C LEU A 80 -3.23 5.37 -22.39
N HIS A 81 -4.55 5.29 -22.56
CA HIS A 81 -5.17 4.05 -23.03
C HIS A 81 -5.15 4.08 -24.55
N PHE A 82 -4.98 2.94 -25.20
CA PHE A 82 -5.19 2.78 -26.64
C PHE A 82 -6.24 1.69 -26.83
N THR A 83 -7.52 2.04 -26.70
CA THR A 83 -8.62 1.08 -26.84
C THR A 83 -9.08 1.06 -28.30
N PRO A 84 -8.96 -0.05 -29.06
CA PRO A 84 -9.52 -0.12 -30.39
C PRO A 84 -11.05 -0.07 -30.31
N VAL A 85 -11.66 0.97 -30.89
CA VAL A 85 -13.12 1.19 -30.85
C VAL A 85 -13.90 0.07 -31.58
N ARG A 86 -13.24 -0.69 -32.47
CA ARG A 86 -13.78 -1.87 -33.17
C ARG A 86 -12.69 -2.91 -33.40
N HIS A 87 -13.05 -4.20 -33.41
CA HIS A 87 -12.14 -5.34 -33.67
C HIS A 87 -11.31 -5.18 -34.96
N SER A 88 -11.82 -4.49 -35.99
CA SER A 88 -11.11 -4.26 -37.27
C SER A 88 -9.87 -3.38 -37.16
N HIS A 89 -9.73 -2.58 -36.11
CA HIS A 89 -8.59 -1.66 -35.92
C HIS A 89 -7.52 -2.23 -34.97
N ALA A 90 -7.70 -3.46 -34.45
CA ALA A 90 -6.76 -4.09 -33.51
C ALA A 90 -5.37 -4.30 -34.13
N SER A 91 -5.31 -4.65 -35.43
CA SER A 91 -4.04 -4.82 -36.16
C SER A 91 -3.30 -3.49 -36.38
N GLU A 92 -4.03 -2.38 -36.54
CA GLU A 92 -3.44 -1.05 -36.70
C GLU A 92 -2.87 -0.53 -35.38
N VAL A 93 -3.57 -0.75 -34.26
CA VAL A 93 -3.05 -0.49 -32.90
C VAL A 93 -1.80 -1.32 -32.64
N ALA A 94 -1.80 -2.60 -32.98
CA ALA A 94 -0.62 -3.46 -32.82
C ALA A 94 0.58 -2.98 -33.64
N ALA A 95 0.36 -2.57 -34.90
CA ALA A 95 1.41 -2.02 -35.76
C ALA A 95 1.96 -0.69 -35.22
N PHE A 96 1.08 0.20 -34.74
CA PHE A 96 1.48 1.48 -34.15
C PHE A 96 2.28 1.30 -32.86
N VAL A 97 1.83 0.43 -31.95
CA VAL A 97 2.55 0.12 -30.69
C VAL A 97 3.92 -0.48 -30.98
N THR A 98 4.02 -1.37 -31.95
CA THR A 98 5.30 -1.96 -32.38
C THR A 98 6.23 -0.89 -32.95
N ALA A 99 5.71 0.03 -33.77
CA ALA A 99 6.47 1.15 -34.32
C ALA A 99 6.92 2.13 -33.24
N LEU A 100 6.08 2.42 -32.24
CA LEU A 100 6.40 3.26 -31.09
C LEU A 100 7.49 2.63 -30.23
N ALA A 101 7.37 1.34 -29.90
CA ALA A 101 8.38 0.61 -29.14
C ALA A 101 9.74 0.62 -29.86
N ALA A 102 9.75 0.32 -31.16
CA ALA A 102 10.96 0.36 -31.98
C ALA A 102 11.59 1.77 -32.03
N ALA A 103 10.78 2.82 -32.14
CA ALA A 103 11.27 4.20 -32.15
C ALA A 103 11.85 4.64 -30.79
N VAL A 104 11.26 4.18 -29.68
CA VAL A 104 11.76 4.42 -28.32
C VAL A 104 13.07 3.66 -28.10
N ASP A 105 13.16 2.40 -28.52
CA ASP A 105 14.35 1.57 -28.35
C ASP A 105 15.52 2.01 -29.25
N ALA A 106 15.25 2.56 -30.44
CA ALA A 106 16.27 3.14 -31.31
C ALA A 106 17.01 4.33 -30.66
N GLY A 107 16.38 5.01 -29.69
CA GLY A 107 16.99 6.09 -28.91
C GLY A 107 17.74 5.64 -27.66
N ARG A 108 17.79 4.34 -27.35
CA ARG A 108 18.41 3.79 -26.13
C ARG A 108 19.83 3.27 -26.37
N ALA A 109 20.65 3.30 -25.33
CA ALA A 109 22.00 2.75 -25.36
C ALA A 109 21.97 1.23 -25.61
N PRO A 110 22.89 0.68 -26.43
CA PRO A 110 22.92 -0.74 -26.77
C PRO A 110 23.13 -1.61 -25.53
N GLY A 111 22.32 -2.67 -25.38
CA GLY A 111 22.42 -3.64 -24.28
C GLY A 111 21.35 -3.53 -23.18
N ARG A 112 20.37 -2.63 -23.30
CA ARG A 112 19.20 -2.58 -22.39
C ARG A 112 18.05 -3.49 -22.89
N PRO A 113 17.24 -4.07 -21.98
CA PRO A 113 16.02 -4.75 -22.39
C PRO A 113 15.06 -3.77 -23.09
N GLY A 114 14.28 -4.30 -24.04
CA GLY A 114 13.33 -3.52 -24.84
C GLY A 114 12.31 -2.77 -23.98
N CYS A 115 11.83 -1.63 -24.47
CA CYS A 115 10.94 -0.77 -23.70
C CYS A 115 9.53 -1.34 -23.47
N LEU A 116 9.10 -2.33 -24.27
CA LEU A 116 7.77 -2.93 -24.20
C LEU A 116 7.74 -4.11 -23.23
N VAL A 117 6.79 -4.08 -22.28
CA VAL A 117 6.59 -5.09 -21.22
C VAL A 117 5.14 -5.54 -21.23
N GLU A 118 4.87 -6.84 -21.18
CA GLU A 118 3.51 -7.37 -21.04
C GLU A 118 3.08 -7.40 -19.56
N VAL A 119 1.86 -6.96 -19.25
CA VAL A 119 1.28 -6.87 -17.89
C VAL A 119 -0.11 -7.51 -17.85
N ALA A 120 -0.47 -8.07 -16.69
CA ALA A 120 -1.71 -8.83 -16.52
C ALA A 120 -2.98 -7.96 -16.42
N ASP A 121 -2.89 -6.76 -15.83
CA ASP A 121 -4.02 -5.80 -15.72
C ASP A 121 -3.53 -4.33 -15.73
N ILE A 122 -4.11 -3.51 -16.62
CA ILE A 122 -3.80 -2.08 -16.80
C ILE A 122 -4.83 -1.17 -16.09
N ARG A 123 -5.94 -1.69 -15.55
CA ARG A 123 -7.01 -0.89 -14.92
C ARG A 123 -6.99 -0.82 -13.38
N GLY A 124 -6.01 -1.43 -12.71
CA GLY A 124 -5.80 -1.31 -11.26
C GLY A 124 -4.71 -0.30 -10.86
N PRO A 125 -4.75 0.24 -9.62
CA PRO A 125 -3.63 1.02 -9.08
C PRO A 125 -2.37 0.13 -9.00
N VAL A 126 -1.20 0.77 -9.15
CA VAL A 126 0.12 0.12 -9.18
C VAL A 126 0.25 -0.92 -8.05
N PRO A 127 0.58 -2.19 -8.34
CA PRO A 127 0.73 -3.18 -7.29
C PRO A 127 2.05 -2.94 -6.53
N ALA A 128 1.94 -2.91 -5.20
CA ALA A 128 3.05 -3.16 -4.32
C ALA A 128 3.49 -4.64 -4.44
N ASP A 129 4.80 -4.82 -4.39
CA ASP A 129 5.57 -6.06 -4.42
C ASP A 129 4.88 -7.25 -3.70
N THR A 130 4.55 -8.31 -4.45
CA THR A 130 4.50 -9.70 -3.96
C THR A 130 4.77 -10.66 -5.13
N SER A 131 5.69 -11.59 -4.90
CA SER A 131 6.35 -12.47 -5.89
C SER A 131 5.63 -13.85 -6.01
N PRO A 132 6.13 -14.84 -6.79
CA PRO A 132 5.68 -15.20 -8.15
C PRO A 132 4.95 -16.57 -8.23
N ALA A 133 4.28 -16.85 -9.36
CA ALA A 133 3.85 -18.20 -9.73
C ALA A 133 4.06 -18.50 -11.22
N SER A 134 5.01 -19.41 -11.46
CA SER A 134 4.97 -20.52 -12.44
C SER A 134 4.93 -20.23 -13.95
N GLU A 135 6.11 -20.32 -14.58
CA GLU A 135 6.29 -20.67 -16.00
C GLU A 135 6.31 -22.21 -16.22
N PRO A 136 6.02 -22.69 -17.44
CA PRO A 136 6.60 -23.92 -17.97
C PRO A 136 7.28 -23.71 -19.36
N PRO A 137 8.11 -24.65 -19.86
CA PRO A 137 9.34 -25.16 -19.27
C PRO A 137 10.57 -25.09 -20.22
N ALA A 138 11.74 -25.40 -19.63
CA ALA A 138 12.97 -26.01 -20.21
C ALA A 138 14.18 -25.11 -20.59
N ALA A 139 15.27 -25.22 -19.82
CA ALA A 139 16.54 -25.86 -20.25
C ALA A 139 17.61 -25.93 -19.12
N ALA A 140 18.05 -27.17 -18.82
CA ALA A 140 19.34 -27.66 -18.29
C ALA A 140 20.09 -26.95 -17.11
N GLY A 141 20.22 -27.65 -15.98
CA GLY A 141 21.11 -27.30 -14.86
C GLY A 141 22.48 -27.99 -14.87
N PRO A 142 23.42 -27.64 -13.96
CA PRO A 142 24.65 -28.40 -13.74
C PRO A 142 24.47 -29.44 -12.63
N GLY A 143 24.91 -30.67 -12.90
CA GLY A 143 24.63 -31.86 -12.08
C GLY A 143 25.43 -31.98 -10.77
N GLY A 144 24.79 -32.66 -9.82
CA GLY A 144 25.32 -33.27 -8.60
C GLY A 144 24.38 -34.43 -8.18
N PRO A 145 24.88 -35.47 -7.49
CA PRO A 145 24.35 -36.85 -7.61
C PRO A 145 22.97 -37.04 -6.98
N GLN A 146 22.07 -37.66 -7.74
CA GLN A 146 20.76 -38.10 -7.25
C GLN A 146 20.90 -39.43 -6.49
N THR A 147 20.33 -39.49 -5.28
CA THR A 147 19.57 -40.60 -4.66
C THR A 147 19.25 -40.13 -3.23
N GLY A 148 18.01 -40.16 -2.76
CA GLY A 148 17.36 -41.38 -2.26
C GLY A 148 17.47 -41.39 -0.73
N SER A 149 16.32 -41.36 -0.06
CA SER A 149 16.15 -41.43 1.40
C SER A 149 17.15 -42.37 2.09
N GLY A 150 17.86 -41.89 3.11
CA GLY A 150 18.70 -42.73 3.99
C GLY A 150 20.02 -42.08 4.39
N ALA A 151 20.39 -42.28 5.66
CA ALA A 151 21.58 -41.74 6.29
C ALA A 151 22.91 -42.02 5.55
N GLY A 152 23.84 -41.06 5.61
CA GLY A 152 25.28 -41.29 5.52
C GLY A 152 25.92 -41.18 4.13
N THR A 153 26.27 -39.97 3.69
CA THR A 153 27.40 -39.77 2.75
C THR A 153 28.18 -38.53 3.19
N GLY A 154 29.50 -38.67 3.36
CA GLY A 154 30.37 -37.73 4.06
C GLY A 154 30.66 -36.43 3.32
N TYR A 155 29.61 -35.67 2.99
CA TYR A 155 29.67 -34.32 2.42
C TYR A 155 28.78 -33.38 3.23
N ARG A 156 29.28 -32.18 3.52
CA ARG A 156 28.53 -31.12 4.21
C ARG A 156 28.34 -29.91 3.31
N PHE A 157 27.22 -29.22 3.52
CA PHE A 157 26.93 -27.96 2.83
C PHE A 157 27.87 -26.84 3.32
N ASN A 158 28.46 -26.10 2.38
CA ASN A 158 29.44 -25.05 2.62
C ASN A 158 28.92 -23.70 2.10
N PRO A 159 28.23 -22.89 2.93
CA PRO A 159 27.68 -21.61 2.50
C PRO A 159 28.80 -20.61 2.15
N PRO A 160 28.65 -19.81 1.07
CA PRO A 160 29.56 -18.71 0.73
C PRO A 160 29.76 -17.72 1.89
N PRO A 161 30.91 -17.02 1.98
CA PRO A 161 31.20 -16.09 3.08
C PRO A 161 30.23 -14.91 3.17
N ASN A 162 29.56 -14.55 2.07
CA ASN A 162 28.54 -13.51 2.01
C ASN A 162 27.13 -14.00 2.41
N TRP A 163 26.97 -15.28 2.73
CA TRP A 163 25.70 -15.87 3.17
C TRP A 163 25.70 -16.10 4.68
N PRO A 164 24.52 -16.15 5.32
CA PRO A 164 24.44 -16.46 6.74
C PRO A 164 24.97 -17.88 7.04
N PRO A 165 25.66 -18.09 8.18
CA PRO A 165 26.18 -19.40 8.55
C PRO A 165 25.05 -20.38 8.84
N THR A 166 25.13 -21.59 8.31
CA THR A 166 24.12 -22.64 8.52
C THR A 166 24.44 -23.48 9.76
N PRO A 167 23.43 -23.97 10.50
CA PRO A 167 23.64 -24.87 11.63
C PRO A 167 24.41 -26.15 11.25
N PRO A 168 25.16 -26.78 12.18
CA PRO A 168 25.89 -28.02 11.90
C PRO A 168 24.97 -29.14 11.40
N GLY A 169 25.34 -29.79 10.29
CA GLY A 169 24.56 -30.87 9.69
C GLY A 169 23.33 -30.41 8.89
N TRP A 170 23.09 -29.10 8.77
CA TRP A 170 22.02 -28.58 7.91
C TRP A 170 22.35 -28.78 6.44
N VAL A 171 21.36 -29.29 5.69
CA VAL A 171 21.42 -29.46 4.24
C VAL A 171 20.18 -28.83 3.60
N PRO A 172 20.32 -28.15 2.45
CA PRO A 172 19.18 -27.54 1.79
C PRO A 172 18.19 -28.61 1.32
N PRO A 173 16.87 -28.45 1.59
CA PRO A 173 15.86 -29.38 1.12
C PRO A 173 15.70 -29.31 -0.41
N THR A 174 15.16 -30.38 -1.02
CA THR A 174 15.00 -30.47 -2.48
C THR A 174 14.19 -29.29 -3.03
N GLY A 175 14.75 -28.56 -4.01
CA GLY A 175 14.13 -27.37 -4.59
C GLY A 175 14.42 -26.06 -3.85
N TRP A 176 15.25 -26.08 -2.81
CA TRP A 176 15.70 -24.88 -2.10
C TRP A 176 16.61 -24.01 -2.97
N HIS A 177 16.38 -22.69 -2.90
CA HIS A 177 17.19 -21.67 -3.55
C HIS A 177 17.60 -20.61 -2.52
N PRO A 178 18.81 -20.05 -2.61
CA PRO A 178 19.24 -18.99 -1.71
C PRO A 178 18.39 -17.73 -1.88
N GLU A 179 18.17 -16.99 -0.81
CA GLU A 179 17.43 -15.74 -0.89
C GLU A 179 18.19 -14.73 -1.77
N PRO A 180 17.49 -13.99 -2.67
CA PRO A 180 18.13 -13.03 -3.56
C PRO A 180 18.96 -11.96 -2.83
N ALA A 181 18.57 -11.63 -1.59
CA ALA A 181 19.24 -10.64 -0.74
C ALA A 181 20.65 -11.04 -0.30
N TRP A 182 21.02 -12.32 -0.33
CA TRP A 182 22.35 -12.79 0.12
C TRP A 182 23.42 -12.62 -0.97
N GLY A 183 23.01 -12.22 -2.18
CA GLY A 183 23.89 -12.03 -3.33
C GLY A 183 24.36 -13.35 -3.95
N PRO A 184 24.87 -13.32 -5.19
CA PRO A 184 25.33 -14.52 -5.87
C PRO A 184 26.55 -15.11 -5.16
N ALA A 185 26.67 -16.44 -5.17
CA ALA A 185 27.90 -17.08 -4.75
C ALA A 185 29.05 -16.73 -5.72
N PRO A 186 30.29 -16.64 -5.23
CA PRO A 186 31.46 -16.49 -6.09
C PRO A 186 31.49 -17.59 -7.17
N GLY A 187 31.90 -17.24 -8.39
CA GLY A 187 31.97 -18.18 -9.49
C GLY A 187 32.82 -19.41 -9.14
N GLY A 188 32.26 -20.61 -9.30
CA GLY A 188 32.95 -21.89 -9.01
C GLY A 188 32.96 -22.32 -7.55
N TRP A 189 32.12 -21.74 -6.67
CA TRP A 189 32.09 -22.08 -5.25
C TRP A 189 31.70 -23.55 -4.98
N PRO A 190 32.49 -24.32 -4.21
CA PRO A 190 32.16 -25.69 -3.85
C PRO A 190 31.15 -25.70 -2.69
N PHE A 191 29.86 -25.79 -3.02
CA PHE A 191 28.79 -25.87 -2.03
C PHE A 191 28.77 -27.18 -1.24
N TRP A 192 29.46 -28.21 -1.70
CA TRP A 192 29.54 -29.51 -1.06
C TRP A 192 31.00 -29.89 -0.83
N VAL A 193 31.38 -30.09 0.42
CA VAL A 193 32.77 -30.43 0.80
C VAL A 193 32.81 -31.72 1.63
N PRO A 194 33.80 -32.61 1.46
CA PRO A 194 33.90 -33.85 2.23
C PRO A 194 34.07 -33.61 3.74
N GLU A 195 33.50 -34.47 4.56
CA GLU A 195 33.59 -34.46 6.02
C GLU A 195 34.86 -35.18 6.50
N GLY A 196 35.75 -34.46 7.19
CA GLY A 196 36.97 -34.98 7.85
C GLY A 196 36.98 -34.60 9.34
N PRO A 197 37.77 -35.28 10.19
CA PRO A 197 37.58 -35.25 11.64
C PRO A 197 37.91 -33.86 12.25
N PRO A 198 37.24 -33.45 13.32
CA PRO A 198 37.37 -32.10 13.85
C PRO A 198 38.53 -31.99 14.86
N PRO A 199 39.19 -30.83 14.99
CA PRO A 199 39.81 -30.44 16.24
C PRO A 199 38.98 -29.35 16.94
N ILE A 200 38.41 -29.78 18.07
CA ILE A 200 38.30 -29.17 19.41
C ILE A 200 38.22 -27.63 19.55
N GLN A 201 37.15 -27.26 20.26
CA GLN A 201 36.72 -25.94 20.72
C GLN A 201 37.70 -25.21 21.64
N HIS A 202 37.54 -23.89 21.74
CA HIS A 202 37.28 -23.05 22.94
C HIS A 202 37.51 -21.60 22.48
N GLY A 203 36.57 -20.64 22.57
CA GLY A 203 35.74 -20.32 23.71
C GLY A 203 36.09 -18.89 24.16
N LEU A 204 35.23 -17.95 23.79
CA LEU A 204 34.94 -16.65 24.42
C LEU A 204 36.04 -15.56 24.53
N THR A 205 35.59 -14.33 24.22
CA THR A 205 35.68 -13.10 25.06
C THR A 205 36.24 -11.89 24.31
N THR A 206 35.35 -10.89 24.21
CA THR A 206 35.56 -9.43 24.19
C THR A 206 36.99 -8.93 24.42
N TYR A 207 37.49 -8.04 23.56
CA TYR A 207 37.85 -6.66 23.95
C TYR A 207 38.16 -5.76 22.74
N SER A 208 37.82 -4.49 22.98
CA SER A 208 38.08 -3.24 22.29
C SER A 208 39.33 -3.11 21.41
N ALA A 209 39.17 -2.30 20.36
CA ALA A 209 40.18 -1.93 19.37
C ALA A 209 41.17 -0.86 19.85
N ALA A 210 42.45 -0.99 19.45
CA ALA A 210 43.29 -0.03 18.69
C ALA A 210 44.79 -0.46 18.75
N PRO A 211 45.73 0.19 18.04
CA PRO A 211 46.16 -0.04 16.65
C PRO A 211 47.60 -0.62 16.55
N SER A 212 47.96 -1.27 15.43
CA SER A 212 49.34 -1.77 15.23
C SER A 212 50.15 -0.86 14.30
N MET A 213 51.23 -0.31 14.86
CA MET A 213 52.38 0.25 14.14
C MET A 213 53.21 -0.86 13.46
N GLY A 214 54.00 -0.48 12.44
CA GLY A 214 54.85 -1.38 11.65
C GLY A 214 56.17 -1.79 12.33
N PRO A 215 57.01 -2.61 11.67
CA PRO A 215 58.31 -2.97 12.22
C PRO A 215 59.51 -2.46 11.38
N ARG A 216 60.59 -2.13 12.11
CA ARG A 216 61.99 -1.92 11.70
C ARG A 216 62.85 -2.49 12.85
N PRO A 217 64.16 -2.84 12.72
CA PRO A 217 65.03 -3.30 11.61
C PRO A 217 65.63 -4.70 11.96
N PRO A 218 66.73 -5.15 11.31
CA PRO A 218 67.70 -6.01 11.99
C PRO A 218 69.16 -5.53 11.90
N GLY A 219 69.94 -5.93 12.89
CA GLY A 219 71.40 -6.04 12.91
C GLY A 219 71.82 -6.85 14.15
N PRO A 220 73.12 -7.12 14.40
CA PRO A 220 74.17 -7.64 13.54
C PRO A 220 74.66 -9.04 14.03
N VAL A 221 75.34 -9.84 13.19
CA VAL A 221 76.26 -10.90 13.68
C VAL A 221 77.45 -11.07 12.74
N ALA A 222 78.62 -11.22 13.34
CA ALA A 222 79.93 -11.38 12.72
C ALA A 222 80.38 -12.86 12.68
N GLY A 223 81.27 -13.18 11.74
CA GLY A 223 82.42 -14.06 12.00
C GLY A 223 82.45 -15.47 11.38
N ALA A 224 83.52 -15.70 10.60
CA ALA A 224 84.19 -16.97 10.25
C ALA A 224 83.45 -17.91 9.24
N ALA A 225 84.07 -18.55 8.24
CA ALA A 225 85.46 -18.83 7.90
C ALA A 225 85.60 -19.19 6.39
N SER A 226 86.77 -18.96 5.78
CA SER A 226 87.28 -19.72 4.60
C SER A 226 87.86 -21.08 5.08
N PRO A 227 88.36 -22.07 4.27
CA PRO A 227 88.77 -22.11 2.83
C PRO A 227 88.33 -23.48 2.16
N PRO A 228 88.90 -24.07 1.07
CA PRO A 228 90.13 -23.75 0.34
C PRO A 228 90.14 -23.77 -1.21
N VAL A 229 91.25 -23.19 -1.68
CA VAL A 229 91.92 -23.21 -2.99
C VAL A 229 92.42 -24.61 -3.38
N ALA A 230 92.45 -24.93 -4.69
CA ALA A 230 93.53 -25.64 -5.39
C ALA A 230 93.29 -25.62 -6.92
N PRO A 231 94.29 -25.90 -7.79
CA PRO A 231 95.49 -25.10 -8.07
C PRO A 231 95.65 -24.86 -9.60
N PRO A 232 96.71 -24.18 -10.09
CA PRO A 232 96.83 -23.76 -11.48
C PRO A 232 97.44 -24.85 -12.36
N ARG A 233 97.01 -24.94 -13.63
CA ARG A 233 97.72 -25.73 -14.64
C ARG A 233 98.71 -24.84 -15.41
N GLN A 234 99.97 -25.01 -15.06
CA GLN A 234 101.13 -24.62 -15.86
C GLN A 234 101.12 -25.39 -17.19
N ALA A 235 101.37 -24.69 -18.30
CA ALA A 235 101.81 -25.30 -19.54
C ALA A 235 103.20 -24.76 -19.88
N ALA A 236 104.19 -25.54 -19.43
CA ALA A 236 105.46 -25.83 -20.09
C ALA A 236 106.33 -24.65 -20.53
N THR A 237 107.25 -24.27 -19.64
CA THR A 237 108.63 -23.95 -20.01
C THR A 237 109.25 -25.15 -20.73
N VAL A 238 109.38 -25.08 -22.05
CA VAL A 238 110.25 -25.98 -22.81
C VAL A 238 111.66 -25.40 -22.75
N SER A 239 112.45 -25.83 -21.76
CA SER A 239 113.91 -25.85 -21.89
C SER A 239 114.29 -27.16 -22.57
N GLY A 240 114.57 -27.10 -23.87
CA GLY A 240 115.13 -28.19 -24.65
C GLY A 240 116.60 -27.90 -24.96
N HIS A 241 117.46 -28.77 -24.44
CA HIS A 241 118.91 -28.88 -24.64
C HIS A 241 119.36 -28.50 -26.06
N VAL A 242 120.39 -27.65 -26.17
CA VAL A 242 121.31 -27.69 -27.32
C VAL A 242 122.11 -28.98 -27.17
N ASP A 243 122.01 -29.91 -28.11
CA ASP A 243 123.10 -30.85 -28.33
C ASP A 243 123.57 -30.77 -29.77
N THR A 244 124.87 -30.62 -29.86
CA THR A 244 125.67 -30.46 -31.06
C THR A 244 125.94 -31.83 -31.65
N ASP A 245 125.52 -32.07 -32.89
CA ASP A 245 126.40 -32.83 -33.77
C ASP A 245 126.90 -31.96 -34.93
N ILE A 246 128.21 -32.05 -35.05
CA ILE A 246 129.14 -31.15 -35.69
C ILE A 246 129.21 -31.50 -37.17
N GLY A 247 128.97 -30.51 -38.02
CA GLY A 247 129.79 -30.32 -39.20
C GLY A 247 130.56 -29.01 -39.00
N VAL A 248 131.89 -29.07 -38.86
CA VAL A 248 132.82 -28.00 -38.41
C VAL A 248 132.78 -26.70 -39.26
N PHE A 249 131.84 -26.51 -40.20
CA PHE A 249 131.86 -25.39 -41.14
C PHE A 249 130.56 -24.60 -41.39
N GLY A 250 129.51 -24.68 -40.54
CA GLY A 250 128.22 -23.97 -40.81
C GLY A 250 127.55 -23.15 -39.69
N ALA A 251 127.93 -23.31 -38.42
CA ALA A 251 127.09 -22.86 -37.29
C ALA A 251 127.06 -21.33 -37.02
N ARG A 252 128.04 -20.55 -37.50
CA ARG A 252 128.13 -19.10 -37.23
C ARG A 252 127.08 -18.27 -37.95
N ALA A 253 126.63 -18.69 -39.14
CA ALA A 253 125.68 -17.91 -39.95
C ALA A 253 124.26 -17.96 -39.36
N LYS A 254 123.77 -19.14 -38.99
CA LYS A 254 122.41 -19.33 -38.44
C LYS A 254 122.21 -18.67 -37.07
N ALA A 255 123.23 -18.66 -36.22
CA ALA A 255 123.17 -18.00 -34.91
C ALA A 255 123.02 -16.47 -35.04
N LYS A 256 123.65 -15.87 -36.06
CA LYS A 256 123.55 -14.44 -36.34
C LYS A 256 122.16 -14.04 -36.85
N ASP A 257 121.57 -14.86 -37.72
CA ASP A 257 120.20 -14.64 -38.24
C ASP A 257 119.13 -14.76 -37.16
N LEU A 258 119.22 -15.76 -36.27
CA LEU A 258 118.29 -15.90 -35.15
C LEU A 258 118.40 -14.74 -34.17
N ALA A 259 119.62 -14.28 -33.85
CA ALA A 259 119.82 -13.10 -33.01
C ALA A 259 119.23 -11.83 -33.64
N ALA A 260 119.40 -11.64 -34.95
CA ALA A 260 118.80 -10.52 -35.67
C ALA A 260 117.27 -10.57 -35.65
N ARG A 261 116.68 -11.76 -35.76
CA ARG A 261 115.23 -11.95 -35.73
C ARG A 261 114.61 -11.74 -34.35
N VAL A 262 115.31 -12.18 -33.28
CA VAL A 262 114.90 -11.92 -31.89
C VAL A 262 114.97 -10.44 -31.56
N ASN A 263 116.02 -9.74 -31.99
CA ASN A 263 116.13 -8.30 -31.81
C ASN A 263 115.03 -7.56 -32.58
N GLY A 264 114.78 -7.92 -33.84
CA GLY A 264 113.69 -7.32 -34.63
C GLY A 264 112.30 -7.50 -34.00
N LEU A 265 112.00 -8.69 -33.46
CA LEU A 265 110.72 -8.94 -32.76
C LEU A 265 110.62 -8.21 -31.42
N THR A 266 111.76 -7.94 -30.77
CA THR A 266 111.81 -7.17 -29.52
C THR A 266 111.53 -5.70 -29.80
N ASP A 267 112.14 -5.16 -30.86
CA ASP A 267 111.93 -3.78 -31.32
C ASP A 267 110.48 -3.54 -31.76
N GLU A 268 109.88 -4.50 -32.47
CA GLU A 268 108.47 -4.47 -32.86
C GLU A 268 107.53 -4.52 -31.63
N ASN A 269 107.86 -5.35 -30.62
CA ASN A 269 107.10 -5.37 -29.37
C ASN A 269 107.16 -4.05 -28.61
N THR A 270 108.32 -3.38 -28.60
CA THR A 270 108.45 -2.06 -27.98
C THR A 270 107.63 -1.01 -28.73
N GLN A 271 107.65 -1.00 -30.07
CA GLN A 271 106.82 -0.07 -30.85
C GLN A 271 105.31 -0.31 -30.65
N LEU A 272 104.86 -1.56 -30.62
CA LEU A 272 103.45 -1.88 -30.38
C LEU A 272 103.00 -1.47 -28.98
N ARG A 273 103.86 -1.62 -27.96
CA ARG A 273 103.58 -1.14 -26.60
C ARG A 273 103.54 0.38 -26.51
N GLU A 274 104.44 1.07 -27.21
CA GLU A 274 104.38 2.53 -27.31
C GLU A 274 103.13 3.02 -28.05
N HIS A 275 102.70 2.33 -29.11
CA HIS A 275 101.46 2.66 -29.81
C HIS A 275 100.22 2.44 -28.94
N LEU A 276 100.15 1.36 -28.15
CA LEU A 276 99.07 1.13 -27.18
C LEU A 276 99.04 2.19 -26.08
N HIS A 277 100.22 2.59 -25.56
CA HIS A 277 100.32 3.67 -24.58
C HIS A 277 99.88 5.02 -25.17
N ARG A 278 100.19 5.26 -26.45
CA ARG A 278 99.85 6.51 -27.14
C ARG A 278 98.36 6.63 -27.51
N LEU A 279 97.68 5.50 -27.73
CA LEU A 279 96.29 5.49 -28.23
C LEU A 279 95.23 5.16 -27.17
N GLY A 280 95.53 4.42 -26.09
CA GLY A 280 94.47 3.85 -25.24
C GLY A 280 94.34 4.38 -23.81
N ALA A 281 95.37 4.99 -23.24
CA ALA A 281 95.41 5.26 -21.79
C ALA A 281 94.79 6.60 -21.37
N LEU A 282 94.72 7.59 -22.27
CA LEU A 282 94.16 8.91 -21.97
C LEU A 282 92.64 8.94 -22.23
N GLU A 283 92.15 8.34 -23.32
CA GLU A 283 90.73 8.34 -23.64
C GLU A 283 89.89 7.44 -22.72
N ALA A 284 90.45 6.34 -22.20
CA ALA A 284 89.73 5.44 -21.30
C ALA A 284 89.45 6.07 -19.92
N ALA A 285 90.40 6.84 -19.39
CA ALA A 285 90.25 7.51 -18.10
C ALA A 285 89.20 8.64 -18.16
N ASP A 286 89.22 9.45 -19.23
CA ASP A 286 88.23 10.50 -19.48
C ASP A 286 86.82 9.91 -19.69
N LEU A 287 86.73 8.76 -20.38
CA LEU A 287 85.46 8.05 -20.58
C LEU A 287 84.92 7.46 -19.28
N GLU A 288 85.79 6.90 -18.42
CA GLU A 288 85.40 6.40 -17.10
C GLU A 288 84.89 7.52 -16.18
N GLU A 289 85.51 8.70 -16.24
CA GLU A 289 85.05 9.88 -15.51
C GLU A 289 83.70 10.38 -16.04
N CYS A 290 83.53 10.45 -17.37
CA CYS A 290 82.25 10.80 -18.00
C CYS A 290 81.13 9.83 -17.63
N VAL A 291 81.41 8.51 -17.64
CA VAL A 291 80.44 7.49 -17.21
C VAL A 291 80.09 7.64 -15.73
N ARG A 292 81.06 7.98 -14.88
CA ARG A 292 80.83 8.23 -13.44
C ARG A 292 79.95 9.46 -13.24
N GLN A 293 80.21 10.54 -13.97
CA GLN A 293 79.42 11.76 -13.92
C GLN A 293 77.98 11.51 -14.39
N LEU A 294 77.80 10.86 -15.55
CA LEU A 294 76.47 10.51 -16.07
C LEU A 294 75.70 9.59 -15.11
N ARG A 295 76.36 8.63 -14.47
CA ARG A 295 75.72 7.79 -13.43
C ARG A 295 75.29 8.60 -12.21
N SER A 296 76.10 9.57 -11.79
CA SER A 296 75.74 10.48 -10.70
C SER A 296 74.54 11.36 -11.08
N ASP A 297 74.53 11.89 -12.30
CA ASP A 297 73.44 12.74 -12.80
C ASP A 297 72.13 11.94 -12.96
N ILE A 298 72.20 10.69 -13.46
CA ILE A 298 71.06 9.78 -13.52
C ILE A 298 70.54 9.49 -12.10
N ALA A 299 71.41 9.16 -11.15
CA ALA A 299 71.00 8.90 -9.76
C ALA A 299 70.36 10.13 -9.10
N ALA A 300 70.87 11.34 -9.38
CA ALA A 300 70.29 12.58 -8.90
C ALA A 300 68.90 12.83 -9.53
N SER A 301 68.78 12.65 -10.85
CA SER A 301 67.52 12.79 -11.58
C SER A 301 66.46 11.77 -11.11
N GLU A 302 66.84 10.52 -10.89
CA GLU A 302 65.97 9.48 -10.34
C GLU A 302 65.48 9.84 -8.92
N ALA A 303 66.36 10.39 -8.09
CA ALA A 303 65.99 10.84 -6.75
C ALA A 303 65.02 12.04 -6.78
N ASP A 304 65.19 12.97 -7.72
CA ASP A 304 64.25 14.08 -7.94
C ASP A 304 62.90 13.60 -8.45
N HIS A 305 62.87 12.68 -9.42
CA HIS A 305 61.63 12.08 -9.91
C HIS A 305 60.91 11.28 -8.81
N ALA A 306 61.64 10.56 -7.96
CA ALA A 306 61.07 9.87 -6.81
C ALA A 306 60.41 10.87 -5.83
N ARG A 307 61.10 11.96 -5.49
CA ARG A 307 60.54 13.05 -4.66
C ARG A 307 59.30 13.67 -5.28
N GLN A 308 59.31 13.90 -6.59
CA GLN A 308 58.17 14.48 -7.31
C GLN A 308 56.98 13.52 -7.32
N ARG A 309 57.21 12.22 -7.54
CA ARG A 309 56.17 11.20 -7.46
C ARG A 309 55.56 11.15 -6.06
N ASP A 310 56.37 11.12 -5.01
CA ASP A 310 55.89 11.04 -3.64
C ASP A 310 55.05 12.27 -3.26
N ARG A 311 55.44 13.47 -3.73
CA ARG A 311 54.63 14.69 -3.60
C ARG A 311 53.27 14.56 -4.31
N LEU A 312 53.28 14.17 -5.59
CA LEU A 312 52.03 14.02 -6.36
C LEU A 312 51.12 12.96 -5.75
N GLU A 313 51.67 11.86 -5.24
CA GLU A 313 50.88 10.85 -4.53
C GLU A 313 50.30 11.37 -3.22
N ALA A 314 51.03 12.20 -2.47
CA ALA A 314 50.51 12.83 -1.27
C ALA A 314 49.37 13.80 -1.58
N ASP A 315 49.54 14.65 -2.59
CA ASP A 315 48.51 15.60 -3.04
C ASP A 315 47.26 14.87 -3.52
N LEU A 316 47.41 13.80 -4.30
CA LEU A 316 46.29 12.95 -4.75
C LEU A 316 45.57 12.26 -3.58
N ARG A 317 46.30 11.81 -2.55
CA ARG A 317 45.68 11.23 -1.35
C ARG A 317 44.88 12.27 -0.58
N GLU A 318 45.39 13.50 -0.50
CA GLU A 318 44.71 14.60 0.18
C GLU A 318 43.45 15.04 -0.57
N THR A 319 43.51 15.20 -1.89
CA THR A 319 42.31 15.55 -2.69
C THR A 319 41.26 14.46 -2.62
N ALA A 320 41.65 13.19 -2.75
CA ALA A 320 40.73 12.06 -2.60
C ALA A 320 40.10 11.99 -1.20
N ALA A 321 40.85 12.32 -0.14
CA ALA A 321 40.31 12.38 1.22
C ALA A 321 39.28 13.51 1.38
N ARG A 322 39.58 14.71 0.83
CA ARG A 322 38.63 15.84 0.85
C ARG A 322 37.35 15.54 0.07
N GLU A 323 37.46 14.92 -1.10
CA GLU A 323 36.31 14.51 -1.92
C GLU A 323 35.46 13.46 -1.20
N ARG A 324 36.09 12.46 -0.57
CA ARG A 324 35.38 11.45 0.22
C ARG A 324 34.62 12.07 1.39
N ALA A 325 35.25 12.99 2.12
CA ALA A 325 34.62 13.69 3.23
C ALA A 325 33.43 14.56 2.76
N ALA A 326 33.55 15.22 1.61
CA ALA A 326 32.45 15.99 1.02
C ALA A 326 31.28 15.09 0.60
N LEU A 327 31.55 13.96 -0.07
CA LEU A 327 30.53 12.98 -0.45
C LEU A 327 29.83 12.37 0.77
N GLU A 328 30.58 12.11 1.84
CA GLU A 328 30.01 11.57 3.07
C GLU A 328 29.11 12.59 3.78
N ALA A 329 29.50 13.87 3.79
CA ALA A 329 28.66 14.96 4.30
C ALA A 329 27.37 15.11 3.48
N ASP A 330 27.46 15.06 2.15
CA ASP A 330 26.29 15.11 1.27
C ASP A 330 25.36 13.90 1.46
N ARG A 331 25.92 12.69 1.59
CA ARG A 331 25.14 11.48 1.90
C ARG A 331 24.38 11.61 3.22
N ASN A 332 25.03 12.15 4.25
CA ASN A 332 24.40 12.35 5.55
C ASN A 332 23.30 13.42 5.48
N ARG A 333 23.52 14.52 4.73
CA ARG A 333 22.50 15.56 4.51
C ARG A 333 21.27 15.00 3.80
N LEU A 334 21.48 14.27 2.69
CA LEU A 334 20.40 13.65 1.93
C LEU A 334 19.64 12.62 2.76
N GLY A 335 20.33 11.82 3.56
CA GLY A 335 19.70 10.86 4.47
C GLY A 335 18.80 11.51 5.54
N ALA A 336 19.21 12.67 6.06
CA ALA A 336 18.39 13.45 6.99
C ALA A 336 17.15 14.07 6.31
N GLU A 337 17.31 14.57 5.08
CA GLU A 337 16.21 15.11 4.27
C GLU A 337 15.18 14.02 3.91
N THR A 338 15.62 12.82 3.53
CA THR A 338 14.72 11.69 3.23
C THR A 338 13.93 11.27 4.46
N ALA A 339 14.59 11.13 5.62
CA ALA A 339 13.91 10.76 6.87
C ALA A 339 12.86 11.81 7.29
N ALA A 340 13.14 13.10 7.10
CA ALA A 340 12.19 14.17 7.38
C ALA A 340 10.98 14.16 6.42
N LEU A 341 11.21 13.87 5.14
CA LEU A 341 10.15 13.73 4.15
C LEU A 341 9.28 12.50 4.40
N GLU A 342 9.87 11.38 4.79
CA GLU A 342 9.14 10.15 5.16
C GLU A 342 8.26 10.36 6.38
N ALA A 343 8.78 11.02 7.43
CA ALA A 343 7.98 11.36 8.61
C ALA A 343 6.78 12.26 8.26
N ARG A 344 6.98 13.23 7.37
CA ARG A 344 5.91 14.12 6.88
C ARG A 344 4.88 13.38 6.03
N LEU A 345 5.32 12.48 5.16
CA LEU A 345 4.44 11.63 4.35
C LEU A 345 3.60 10.70 5.24
N SER A 346 4.19 10.11 6.28
CA SER A 346 3.45 9.29 7.24
C SER A 346 2.37 10.11 7.95
N GLY A 347 2.69 11.32 8.43
CA GLY A 347 1.70 12.20 9.06
C GLY A 347 0.54 12.55 8.13
N LEU A 348 0.86 12.95 6.88
CA LEU A 348 -0.16 13.26 5.87
C LEU A 348 -1.04 12.05 5.52
N ARG A 349 -0.48 10.84 5.46
CA ARG A 349 -1.25 9.61 5.21
C ARG A 349 -2.22 9.31 6.35
N THR A 350 -1.79 9.49 7.61
CA THR A 350 -2.67 9.34 8.77
C THR A 350 -3.82 10.35 8.74
N ASP A 351 -3.54 11.61 8.41
CA ASP A 351 -4.58 12.65 8.31
C ASP A 351 -5.60 12.33 7.20
N VAL A 352 -5.15 11.79 6.07
CA VAL A 352 -6.04 11.37 4.97
C VAL A 352 -6.96 10.22 5.38
N VAL A 353 -6.43 9.16 6.01
CA VAL A 353 -7.24 8.00 6.47
C VAL A 353 -8.31 8.44 7.48
N VAL A 354 -7.93 9.29 8.45
CA VAL A 354 -8.89 9.84 9.42
C VAL A 354 -9.97 10.66 8.72
N THR A 355 -9.61 11.41 7.68
CA THR A 355 -10.57 12.22 6.89
C THR A 355 -11.49 11.34 6.04
N GLU A 356 -11.00 10.25 5.47
CA GLU A 356 -11.78 9.26 4.71
C GLU A 356 -12.76 8.49 5.60
N ASP A 357 -12.34 8.07 6.79
CA ASP A 357 -13.23 7.45 7.78
C ASP A 357 -14.31 8.43 8.24
N LEU A 358 -13.96 9.71 8.42
CA LEU A 358 -14.92 10.77 8.75
C LEU A 358 -15.89 11.02 7.59
N LEU A 359 -15.42 11.00 6.35
CA LEU A 359 -16.26 11.09 5.14
C LEU A 359 -17.17 9.86 4.99
N ALA A 360 -16.68 8.65 5.26
CA ALA A 360 -17.46 7.42 5.22
C ALA A 360 -18.56 7.40 6.30
N LEU A 361 -18.25 7.87 7.51
CA LEU A 361 -19.23 8.05 8.58
C LEU A 361 -20.24 9.15 8.28
N GLN A 362 -19.82 10.22 7.59
CA GLN A 362 -20.72 11.26 7.07
C GLN A 362 -21.66 10.72 5.99
N GLU A 363 -21.16 9.91 5.07
CA GLU A 363 -21.95 9.24 4.03
C GLU A 363 -22.94 8.22 4.61
N ALA A 364 -22.56 7.54 5.70
CA ALA A 364 -23.42 6.63 6.47
C ALA A 364 -24.44 7.36 7.39
N GLY A 365 -24.47 8.70 7.38
CA GLY A 365 -25.48 9.49 8.09
C GLY A 365 -25.21 9.67 9.59
N VAL A 366 -24.04 9.29 10.09
CA VAL A 366 -23.64 9.56 11.48
C VAL A 366 -22.96 10.92 11.54
N TYR A 367 -23.77 11.97 11.49
CA TYR A 367 -23.30 13.34 11.68
C TYR A 367 -23.76 13.88 13.04
N SER A 368 -22.80 14.25 13.90
CA SER A 368 -23.12 14.97 15.14
C SER A 368 -23.29 16.45 14.84
N TYR A 369 -24.51 16.84 14.47
CA TYR A 369 -24.87 18.24 14.31
C TYR A 369 -25.13 18.85 15.69
N SER A 370 -24.12 19.56 16.20
CA SER A 370 -24.20 20.27 17.48
C SER A 370 -24.84 21.65 17.27
N HIS A 371 -26.13 21.68 16.92
CA HIS A 371 -26.86 22.95 16.85
C HIS A 371 -27.75 23.13 18.10
N PRO A 372 -27.68 24.28 18.81
CA PRO A 372 -28.29 24.48 20.14
C PRO A 372 -29.82 24.52 20.20
N LEU A 373 -30.55 24.35 19.10
CA LEU A 373 -32.01 24.52 19.08
C LEU A 373 -32.70 23.18 19.32
N ASP A 374 -33.65 23.18 20.26
CA ASP A 374 -34.22 21.95 20.82
C ASP A 374 -35.32 21.31 19.94
N ASP A 375 -36.03 22.10 19.13
CA ASP A 375 -37.17 21.62 18.34
C ASP A 375 -37.21 22.14 16.89
N SER A 376 -37.97 21.44 16.03
CA SER A 376 -38.13 21.80 14.62
C SER A 376 -38.83 23.14 14.38
N VAL A 377 -39.52 23.71 15.38
CA VAL A 377 -40.20 25.02 15.28
C VAL A 377 -39.19 26.15 15.46
N ALA A 378 -38.27 26.03 16.40
CA ALA A 378 -37.18 26.97 16.64
C ALA A 378 -36.27 27.08 15.41
N TYR A 379 -35.96 25.97 14.74
CA TYR A 379 -35.24 25.99 13.46
C TYR A 379 -36.00 26.74 12.37
N LYS A 380 -37.33 26.57 12.26
CA LYS A 380 -38.15 27.31 11.28
C LYS A 380 -38.14 28.82 11.56
N ALA A 381 -38.20 29.21 12.82
CA ALA A 381 -38.11 30.62 13.22
C ALA A 381 -36.72 31.22 12.90
N ALA A 382 -35.64 30.50 13.22
CA ALA A 382 -34.27 30.92 12.89
C ALA A 382 -34.04 31.02 11.37
N LEU A 383 -34.53 30.06 10.60
CA LEU A 383 -34.49 30.11 9.12
C LEU A 383 -35.29 31.29 8.56
N ALA A 384 -36.42 31.66 9.19
CA ALA A 384 -37.20 32.82 8.80
C ALA A 384 -36.41 34.13 9.04
N ASP A 385 -35.75 34.28 10.19
CA ASP A 385 -34.88 35.45 10.46
C ASP A 385 -33.74 35.56 9.44
N VAL A 386 -33.05 34.44 9.16
CA VAL A 386 -31.98 34.41 8.16
C VAL A 386 -32.49 34.79 6.77
N LYS A 387 -33.68 34.32 6.40
CA LYS A 387 -34.32 34.67 5.13
C LYS A 387 -34.69 36.15 5.05
N ASP A 388 -35.19 36.73 6.13
CA ASP A 388 -35.54 38.15 6.20
C ASP A 388 -34.29 39.05 6.13
N ARG A 389 -33.21 38.68 6.84
CA ARG A 389 -31.91 39.34 6.76
C ARG A 389 -31.31 39.24 5.36
N THR A 390 -31.40 38.06 4.74
CA THR A 390 -30.94 37.83 3.36
C THR A 390 -31.72 38.72 2.38
N ARG A 391 -33.05 38.82 2.55
CA ARG A 391 -33.90 39.70 1.75
C ARG A 391 -33.57 41.17 1.95
N ALA A 392 -33.25 41.59 3.18
CA ALA A 392 -32.84 42.96 3.49
C ALA A 392 -31.51 43.31 2.80
N MET A 393 -30.51 42.42 2.87
CA MET A 393 -29.19 42.64 2.25
C MET A 393 -29.24 42.64 0.72
N ASN A 394 -30.17 41.88 0.12
CA ASN A 394 -30.39 41.85 -1.33
C ASN A 394 -31.07 43.11 -1.90
N ARG A 395 -31.57 44.02 -1.06
CA ARG A 395 -32.10 45.31 -1.53
C ARG A 395 -30.96 46.17 -2.08
N LYS A 396 -31.34 47.16 -2.89
CA LYS A 396 -30.38 48.19 -3.34
C LYS A 396 -29.74 48.83 -2.10
N ASP A 397 -28.42 48.94 -2.11
CA ASP A 397 -27.60 49.46 -1.01
C ASP A 397 -27.67 48.63 0.30
N GLY A 398 -28.21 47.40 0.26
CA GLY A 398 -28.32 46.50 1.42
C GLY A 398 -27.02 45.80 1.83
N GLY A 399 -25.93 46.03 1.11
CA GLY A 399 -24.60 45.53 1.48
C GLY A 399 -24.31 44.05 1.13
N ALA A 400 -25.14 43.39 0.31
CA ALA A 400 -24.83 42.05 -0.21
C ALA A 400 -23.61 42.01 -1.14
N VAL A 401 -23.37 43.10 -1.87
CA VAL A 401 -22.25 43.26 -2.81
C VAL A 401 -21.44 44.48 -2.42
N GLN A 402 -20.12 44.35 -2.51
CA GLN A 402 -19.18 45.47 -2.45
C GLN A 402 -18.64 45.69 -3.86
N ALA A 403 -18.61 46.95 -4.31
CA ALA A 403 -18.15 47.34 -5.63
C ALA A 403 -17.47 48.70 -5.59
N THR A 404 -16.56 48.98 -6.53
CA THR A 404 -15.92 50.30 -6.62
C THR A 404 -16.89 51.38 -7.10
N THR A 405 -16.76 52.58 -6.56
CA THR A 405 -17.53 53.76 -6.99
C THR A 405 -16.76 54.67 -7.96
N ALA A 406 -15.46 54.40 -8.14
CA ALA A 406 -14.55 55.22 -8.94
C ALA A 406 -14.46 54.81 -10.43
N PHE A 407 -15.20 53.77 -10.84
CA PHE A 407 -15.19 53.29 -12.22
C PHE A 407 -15.87 54.29 -13.18
N THR A 408 -15.20 54.62 -14.29
CA THR A 408 -15.75 55.45 -15.37
C THR A 408 -16.04 54.60 -16.59
N MET A 409 -17.14 54.89 -17.28
CA MET A 409 -17.45 54.31 -18.59
C MET A 409 -17.53 55.45 -19.60
N ASN A 410 -16.75 55.36 -20.68
CA ASN A 410 -16.63 56.43 -21.69
C ASN A 410 -16.30 57.81 -21.10
N GLY A 411 -15.54 57.87 -20.00
CA GLY A 411 -15.21 59.11 -19.29
C GLY A 411 -16.30 59.63 -18.35
N SER A 412 -17.44 58.95 -18.22
CA SER A 412 -18.54 59.32 -17.34
C SER A 412 -18.61 58.45 -16.07
N LEU A 413 -18.62 59.10 -14.90
CA LEU A 413 -18.84 58.45 -13.60
C LEU A 413 -20.30 58.04 -13.37
N SER A 414 -21.28 58.73 -13.98
CA SER A 414 -22.70 58.36 -13.83
C SER A 414 -23.01 57.10 -14.62
N GLU A 415 -22.48 56.99 -15.84
CA GLU A 415 -22.59 55.78 -16.66
C GLU A 415 -21.82 54.62 -16.03
N GLY A 416 -20.59 54.86 -15.54
CA GLY A 416 -19.83 53.85 -14.81
C GLY A 416 -20.57 53.28 -13.59
N ARG A 417 -21.17 54.14 -12.76
CA ARG A 417 -21.99 53.69 -11.61
C ARG A 417 -23.22 52.86 -12.04
N LYS A 418 -23.87 53.24 -13.16
CA LYS A 418 -25.00 52.47 -13.70
C LYS A 418 -24.55 51.07 -14.13
N THR A 419 -23.47 50.99 -14.88
CA THR A 419 -22.90 49.72 -15.36
C THR A 419 -22.49 48.83 -14.19
N VAL A 420 -21.74 49.36 -13.21
CA VAL A 420 -21.35 48.60 -12.00
C VAL A 420 -22.57 48.08 -11.25
N GLY A 421 -23.65 48.86 -11.16
CA GLY A 421 -24.92 48.43 -10.55
C GLY A 421 -25.60 47.27 -11.30
N GLU A 422 -25.63 47.31 -12.63
CA GLU A 422 -26.20 46.25 -13.47
C GLU A 422 -25.39 44.94 -13.37
N PHE A 423 -24.07 45.02 -13.45
CA PHE A 423 -23.18 43.87 -13.28
C PHE A 423 -23.24 43.30 -11.86
N SER A 424 -23.27 44.15 -10.83
CA SER A 424 -23.44 43.72 -9.43
C SER A 424 -24.73 42.95 -9.24
N LYS A 425 -25.84 43.42 -9.83
CA LYS A 425 -27.14 42.74 -9.79
C LYS A 425 -27.10 41.39 -10.49
N LEU A 426 -26.43 41.29 -11.63
CA LEU A 426 -26.29 40.04 -12.38
C LEU A 426 -25.48 39.00 -11.61
N LEU A 427 -24.32 39.39 -11.08
CA LEU A 427 -23.44 38.51 -10.32
C LEU A 427 -24.06 38.07 -8.99
N LEU A 428 -24.70 38.98 -8.27
CA LEU A 428 -25.46 38.64 -7.06
C LEU A 428 -26.59 37.65 -7.36
N ARG A 429 -27.29 37.81 -8.47
CA ARG A 429 -28.33 36.87 -8.90
C ARG A 429 -27.76 35.48 -9.18
N ALA A 430 -26.62 35.40 -9.86
CA ALA A 430 -25.95 34.12 -10.12
C ALA A 430 -25.55 33.43 -8.81
N TYR A 431 -24.94 34.17 -7.88
CA TYR A 431 -24.60 33.67 -6.55
C TYR A 431 -25.83 33.19 -5.76
N ASN A 432 -26.90 33.99 -5.73
CA ASN A 432 -28.12 33.64 -5.01
C ASN A 432 -28.81 32.41 -5.60
N ASN A 433 -28.86 32.28 -6.93
CA ASN A 433 -29.40 31.10 -7.58
C ASN A 433 -28.65 29.84 -7.15
N GLU A 434 -27.33 29.90 -7.09
CA GLU A 434 -26.51 28.77 -6.64
C GLU A 434 -26.78 28.42 -5.18
N ALA A 435 -26.78 29.44 -4.31
CA ALA A 435 -27.06 29.25 -2.91
C ALA A 435 -28.48 28.69 -2.68
N ASP A 436 -29.49 29.15 -3.41
CA ASP A 436 -30.87 28.65 -3.32
C ASP A 436 -30.99 27.21 -3.82
N ASN A 437 -30.20 26.84 -4.84
CA ASN A 437 -30.12 25.46 -5.32
C ASN A 437 -29.50 24.54 -4.27
N LEU A 438 -28.45 24.99 -3.58
CA LEU A 438 -27.83 24.25 -2.48
C LEU A 438 -28.80 24.05 -1.31
N VAL A 439 -29.54 25.09 -0.91
CA VAL A 439 -30.58 25.00 0.13
C VAL A 439 -31.68 24.01 -0.30
N ARG A 440 -32.18 24.10 -1.54
CA ARG A 440 -33.27 23.23 -2.03
C ARG A 440 -32.84 21.76 -2.13
N GLY A 441 -31.60 21.52 -2.53
CA GLY A 441 -31.03 20.17 -2.66
C GLY A 441 -30.36 19.66 -1.38
N MET A 442 -30.52 20.37 -0.26
CA MET A 442 -29.80 20.07 0.97
C MET A 442 -30.16 18.69 1.51
N LYS A 443 -29.13 17.97 1.92
CA LYS A 443 -29.24 16.79 2.77
C LYS A 443 -28.26 16.96 3.93
N PRO A 444 -28.56 16.46 5.14
CA PRO A 444 -27.68 16.66 6.30
C PRO A 444 -26.22 16.34 6.01
N TYR A 445 -25.90 15.21 5.39
CA TYR A 445 -24.51 14.83 5.08
C TYR A 445 -23.82 15.67 3.99
N LYS A 446 -24.55 16.47 3.20
CA LYS A 446 -23.98 17.26 2.09
C LYS A 446 -23.50 18.66 2.50
N LEU A 447 -23.63 19.03 3.77
CA LEU A 447 -23.33 20.40 4.23
C LEU A 447 -21.92 20.85 3.86
N ALA A 448 -20.90 20.00 4.11
CA ALA A 448 -19.50 20.34 3.82
C ALA A 448 -19.30 20.66 2.33
N THR A 449 -19.72 19.77 1.44
CA THR A 449 -19.64 19.98 0.00
C THR A 449 -20.47 21.19 -0.47
N ALA A 450 -21.61 21.46 0.17
CA ALA A 450 -22.43 22.63 -0.12
C ALA A 450 -21.73 23.93 0.28
N ARG A 451 -21.06 23.98 1.44
CA ARG A 451 -20.22 25.11 1.86
C ARG A 451 -19.09 25.35 0.86
N ASP A 452 -18.32 24.33 0.52
CA ASP A 452 -17.21 24.43 -0.45
C ASP A 452 -17.68 24.93 -1.82
N ARG A 453 -18.84 24.46 -2.28
CA ARG A 453 -19.43 24.87 -3.55
C ARG A 453 -19.88 26.32 -3.53
N LEU A 454 -20.43 26.80 -2.41
CA LEU A 454 -20.77 28.20 -2.23
C LEU A 454 -19.52 29.10 -2.17
N ASP A 455 -18.45 28.67 -1.51
CA ASP A 455 -17.16 29.37 -1.43
C ASP A 455 -16.49 29.50 -2.81
N LYS A 456 -16.48 28.42 -3.59
CA LYS A 456 -16.03 28.43 -4.98
C LYS A 456 -16.86 29.39 -5.83
N THR A 457 -18.17 29.41 -5.64
CA THR A 457 -19.07 30.30 -6.38
C THR A 457 -18.80 31.76 -6.06
N ARG A 458 -18.56 32.09 -4.79
CA ARG A 458 -18.10 33.42 -4.37
C ARG A 458 -16.81 33.80 -5.09
N THR A 459 -15.82 32.90 -5.10
CA THR A 459 -14.52 33.13 -5.76
C THR A 459 -14.69 33.39 -7.26
N THR A 460 -15.56 32.62 -7.94
CA THR A 460 -15.89 32.83 -9.35
C THR A 460 -16.55 34.21 -9.59
N VAL A 461 -17.45 34.63 -8.69
CA VAL A 461 -18.05 35.96 -8.77
C VAL A 461 -17.00 37.06 -8.62
N GLU A 462 -16.07 36.92 -7.67
CA GLU A 462 -14.95 37.86 -7.50
C GLU A 462 -14.04 37.90 -8.74
N GLN A 463 -13.78 36.75 -9.36
CA GLN A 463 -13.00 36.68 -10.60
C GLN A 463 -13.69 37.38 -11.77
N LEU A 464 -14.99 37.16 -11.96
CA LEU A 464 -15.79 37.82 -13.01
C LEU A 464 -15.98 39.33 -12.73
N GLY A 465 -15.98 39.73 -11.46
CA GLY A 465 -16.13 41.10 -11.00
C GLY A 465 -14.82 41.91 -10.92
N ARG A 466 -13.66 41.30 -11.18
CA ARG A 466 -12.33 41.86 -10.89
C ARG A 466 -12.07 43.23 -11.52
N SER A 467 -12.52 43.47 -12.76
CA SER A 467 -12.32 44.75 -13.46
C SER A 467 -13.06 45.93 -12.81
N MET A 468 -14.14 45.64 -12.10
CA MET A 468 -15.01 46.61 -11.42
C MET A 468 -14.94 46.49 -9.89
N ASP A 469 -13.99 45.69 -9.38
CA ASP A 469 -13.84 45.34 -7.96
C ASP A 469 -15.16 44.88 -7.30
N ILE A 470 -15.97 44.11 -8.05
CA ILE A 470 -17.25 43.59 -7.57
C ILE A 470 -17.00 42.28 -6.81
N ARG A 471 -17.43 42.22 -5.56
CA ARG A 471 -17.33 41.02 -4.70
C ARG A 471 -18.56 40.85 -3.81
N ILE A 472 -18.86 39.60 -3.48
CA ILE A 472 -19.89 39.30 -2.47
C ILE A 472 -19.33 39.68 -1.10
N SER A 473 -20.11 40.42 -0.30
CA SER A 473 -19.64 40.84 1.01
C SER A 473 -19.45 39.65 1.95
N HIS A 474 -18.42 39.70 2.80
CA HIS A 474 -18.16 38.64 3.79
C HIS A 474 -19.37 38.42 4.71
N ALA A 475 -20.06 39.49 5.11
CA ALA A 475 -21.24 39.41 5.97
C ALA A 475 -22.39 38.65 5.29
N TYR A 476 -22.65 38.94 4.01
CA TYR A 476 -23.71 38.26 3.25
C TYR A 476 -23.38 36.79 2.99
N HIS A 477 -22.11 36.51 2.65
CA HIS A 477 -21.66 35.15 2.44
C HIS A 477 -21.74 34.29 3.71
N ARG A 478 -21.32 34.83 4.87
CA ARG A 478 -21.50 34.16 6.17
C ARG A 478 -22.97 33.89 6.49
N LEU A 479 -23.86 34.84 6.18
CA LEU A 479 -25.30 34.66 6.39
C LEU A 479 -25.85 33.49 5.55
N ARG A 480 -25.39 33.34 4.30
CA ARG A 480 -25.79 32.23 3.43
C ARG A 480 -25.17 30.90 3.84
N LEU A 481 -23.95 30.87 4.37
CA LEU A 481 -23.38 29.66 4.96
C LEU A 481 -24.19 29.22 6.19
N HIS A 482 -24.58 30.16 7.05
CA HIS A 482 -25.43 29.88 8.20
C HIS A 482 -26.83 29.37 7.83
N GLU A 483 -27.39 29.84 6.70
CA GLU A 483 -28.64 29.28 6.16
C GLU A 483 -28.49 27.80 5.75
N LEU A 484 -27.38 27.44 5.11
CA LEU A 484 -27.10 26.05 4.73
C LEU A 484 -26.98 25.15 5.97
N GLU A 485 -26.30 25.64 7.02
CA GLU A 485 -26.13 24.97 8.31
C GLU A 485 -27.49 24.70 8.97
N LEU A 486 -28.26 25.77 9.22
CA LEU A 486 -29.58 25.67 9.83
C LEU A 486 -30.53 24.77 9.03
N THR A 487 -30.42 24.78 7.70
CA THR A 487 -31.23 23.90 6.84
C THR A 487 -30.86 22.44 7.04
N ALA A 488 -29.56 22.12 7.08
CA ALA A 488 -29.09 20.75 7.33
C ALA A 488 -29.55 20.25 8.72
N ASP A 489 -29.40 21.09 9.74
CA ASP A 489 -29.80 20.78 11.12
C ASP A 489 -31.32 20.57 11.24
N HIS A 490 -32.11 21.46 10.62
CA HIS A 490 -33.56 21.35 10.59
C HIS A 490 -34.03 20.03 9.97
N LEU A 491 -33.47 19.67 8.81
CA LEU A 491 -33.81 18.43 8.11
C LEU A 491 -33.46 17.20 8.95
N ASN A 492 -32.32 17.23 9.63
CA ASN A 492 -31.93 16.17 10.54
C ASN A 492 -32.92 16.06 11.72
N LYS A 493 -33.27 17.19 12.35
CA LYS A 493 -34.20 17.21 13.48
C LYS A 493 -35.59 16.69 13.10
N VAL A 494 -36.08 17.08 11.92
CA VAL A 494 -37.35 16.56 11.39
C VAL A 494 -37.28 15.06 11.12
N ALA A 495 -36.15 14.55 10.63
CA ALA A 495 -35.96 13.11 10.42
C ALA A 495 -35.99 12.36 11.77
N GLU A 496 -35.28 12.86 12.78
CA GLU A 496 -35.26 12.33 14.14
C GLU A 496 -36.68 12.29 14.76
N GLU A 497 -37.41 13.41 14.73
CA GLU A 497 -38.79 13.52 15.23
C GLU A 497 -39.72 12.53 14.51
N LYS A 498 -39.58 12.39 13.18
CA LYS A 498 -40.40 11.49 12.37
C LYS A 498 -40.09 10.01 12.63
N GLU A 499 -38.85 9.65 12.93
CA GLU A 499 -38.50 8.28 13.36
C GLU A 499 -39.11 8.01 14.75
N ARG A 500 -38.95 8.94 15.71
CA ARG A 500 -39.53 8.81 17.05
C ARG A 500 -41.05 8.62 17.02
N GLU A 501 -41.77 9.39 16.19
CA GLU A 501 -43.20 9.21 16.00
C GLU A 501 -43.58 7.86 15.39
N ARG A 502 -42.79 7.37 14.42
CA ARG A 502 -43.03 6.07 13.78
C ARG A 502 -42.89 4.94 14.79
N GLU A 503 -41.87 5.02 15.63
CA GLU A 503 -41.65 4.07 16.71
C GLU A 503 -42.75 4.11 17.78
N GLU A 504 -43.19 5.30 18.21
CA GLU A 504 -44.30 5.43 19.15
C GLU A 504 -45.60 4.86 18.58
N LYS A 505 -45.88 5.11 17.29
CA LYS A 505 -47.02 4.52 16.60
C LYS A 505 -46.91 3.00 16.49
N ALA A 506 -45.72 2.47 16.25
CA ALA A 506 -45.49 1.02 16.22
C ALA A 506 -45.74 0.39 17.59
N ARG A 507 -45.21 0.99 18.66
CA ARG A 507 -45.47 0.55 20.04
C ARG A 507 -46.96 0.55 20.36
N LEU A 508 -47.65 1.67 20.15
CA LEU A 508 -49.10 1.75 20.42
C LEU A 508 -49.92 0.72 19.62
N ARG A 509 -49.50 0.37 18.40
CA ARG A 509 -50.16 -0.68 17.61
C ARG A 509 -49.98 -2.05 18.24
N GLU A 510 -48.77 -2.39 18.65
CA GLU A 510 -48.47 -3.65 19.33
C GLU A 510 -49.25 -3.76 20.64
N GLU A 511 -49.24 -2.71 21.46
CA GLU A 511 -50.00 -2.69 22.73
C GLU A 511 -51.50 -2.90 22.51
N ARG A 512 -52.09 -2.25 21.49
CA ARG A 512 -53.51 -2.41 21.15
C ARG A 512 -53.82 -3.81 20.62
N GLN A 513 -52.93 -4.39 19.82
CA GLN A 513 -53.15 -5.72 19.27
C GLN A 513 -53.07 -6.78 20.37
N ALA A 514 -52.12 -6.68 21.29
CA ALA A 514 -52.04 -7.56 22.46
C ALA A 514 -53.29 -7.44 23.33
N GLN A 515 -53.78 -6.21 23.59
CA GLN A 515 -55.02 -6.02 24.34
C GLN A 515 -56.23 -6.64 23.62
N ALA A 516 -56.38 -6.41 22.31
CA ALA A 516 -57.48 -6.97 21.54
C ALA A 516 -57.47 -8.50 21.50
N GLU A 517 -56.29 -9.12 21.59
CA GLU A 517 -56.13 -10.58 21.67
C GLU A 517 -56.57 -11.12 23.03
N LEU A 518 -56.15 -10.47 24.13
CA LEU A 518 -56.61 -10.80 25.48
C LEU A 518 -58.14 -10.65 25.59
N ASP A 519 -58.71 -9.58 25.04
CA ASP A 519 -60.16 -9.33 25.05
C ASP A 519 -60.93 -10.40 24.26
N ARG A 520 -60.38 -10.86 23.12
CA ARG A 520 -60.97 -11.95 22.32
C ARG A 520 -60.96 -13.28 23.07
N GLU A 521 -59.84 -13.60 23.71
CA GLU A 521 -59.74 -14.86 24.45
C GLU A 521 -60.65 -14.86 25.68
N ARG A 522 -60.69 -13.74 26.42
CA ARG A 522 -61.67 -13.54 27.49
C ARG A 522 -63.11 -13.76 27.00
N ALA A 523 -63.48 -13.14 25.87
CA ALA A 523 -64.82 -13.28 25.30
C ALA A 523 -65.13 -14.71 24.81
N ARG A 524 -64.11 -15.48 24.41
CA ARG A 524 -64.24 -16.90 24.06
C ARG A 524 -64.51 -17.75 25.30
N LEU A 525 -63.68 -17.60 26.34
CA LEU A 525 -63.82 -18.32 27.61
C LEU A 525 -65.15 -17.99 28.29
N ASP A 526 -65.61 -16.73 28.25
CA ASP A 526 -66.92 -16.34 28.76
C ASP A 526 -68.08 -17.05 28.05
N LYS A 527 -67.99 -17.24 26.72
CA LYS A 527 -69.01 -17.98 25.95
C LYS A 527 -69.00 -19.47 26.30
N GLU A 528 -67.82 -20.04 26.48
CA GLU A 528 -67.62 -21.44 26.82
C GLU A 528 -68.13 -21.76 28.23
N ARG A 529 -67.80 -20.91 29.22
CA ARG A 529 -68.36 -20.97 30.57
C ARG A 529 -69.89 -20.93 30.53
N ASN A 530 -70.47 -19.95 29.85
CA ASN A 530 -71.92 -19.81 29.73
C ASN A 530 -72.55 -21.04 29.03
N HIS A 531 -71.86 -21.66 28.06
CA HIS A 531 -72.34 -22.88 27.41
C HIS A 531 -72.40 -24.05 28.40
N TYR A 532 -71.34 -24.28 29.16
CA TYR A 532 -71.29 -25.34 30.17
C TYR A 532 -72.26 -25.09 31.33
N GLU A 533 -72.41 -23.85 31.80
CA GLU A 533 -73.40 -23.51 32.84
C GLU A 533 -74.84 -23.82 32.40
N ASN A 534 -75.19 -23.51 31.15
CA ASN A 534 -76.50 -23.83 30.59
C ASN A 534 -76.72 -25.35 30.44
N ALA A 535 -75.69 -26.08 29.99
CA ALA A 535 -75.74 -27.54 29.87
C ALA A 535 -75.85 -28.22 31.25
N LEU A 536 -75.10 -27.72 32.24
CA LEU A 536 -75.16 -28.17 33.63
C LEU A 536 -76.55 -27.97 34.24
N ALA A 537 -77.17 -26.81 34.02
CA ALA A 537 -78.54 -26.54 34.47
C ALA A 537 -79.56 -27.53 33.87
N ALA A 538 -79.41 -27.88 32.59
CA ALA A 538 -80.27 -28.85 31.92
C ALA A 538 -80.08 -30.30 32.43
N LEU A 539 -78.86 -30.71 32.78
CA LEU A 539 -78.59 -32.05 33.34
C LEU A 539 -79.08 -32.17 34.78
N ARG A 540 -78.88 -31.13 35.61
CA ARG A 540 -79.44 -31.08 36.96
C ARG A 540 -80.96 -31.18 36.95
N ALA A 541 -81.63 -30.52 36.00
CA ALA A 541 -83.08 -30.62 35.83
C ALA A 541 -83.56 -32.03 35.41
N LYS A 542 -82.70 -32.83 34.77
CA LYS A 542 -82.98 -34.21 34.37
C LYS A 542 -82.57 -35.26 35.42
N GLY A 543 -81.92 -34.86 36.51
CA GLY A 543 -81.47 -35.76 37.58
C GLY A 543 -80.23 -36.60 37.24
N ASP A 544 -79.43 -36.18 36.24
CA ASP A 544 -78.16 -36.84 35.88
C ASP A 544 -77.01 -36.19 36.67
N GLU A 545 -76.74 -36.72 37.86
CA GLU A 545 -75.71 -36.18 38.78
C GLU A 545 -74.28 -36.43 38.28
N ASP A 546 -74.01 -37.59 37.67
CA ASP A 546 -72.69 -37.92 37.11
C ASP A 546 -72.32 -37.00 35.93
N GLY A 547 -73.28 -36.74 35.05
CA GLY A 547 -73.11 -35.78 33.94
C GLY A 547 -72.92 -34.35 34.44
N ALA A 548 -73.63 -33.97 35.51
CA ALA A 548 -73.49 -32.65 36.13
C ALA A 548 -72.11 -32.46 36.78
N GLN A 549 -71.53 -33.49 37.40
CA GLN A 549 -70.21 -33.39 38.01
C GLN A 549 -69.10 -33.17 36.96
N ARG A 550 -69.13 -33.90 35.85
CA ARG A 550 -68.15 -33.70 34.76
C ARG A 550 -68.20 -32.30 34.16
N LEU A 551 -69.40 -31.74 33.99
CA LEU A 551 -69.57 -30.36 33.50
C LEU A 551 -69.12 -29.32 34.53
N GLN A 552 -69.24 -29.61 35.82
CA GLN A 552 -68.71 -28.75 36.89
C GLN A 552 -67.17 -28.69 36.85
N GLU A 553 -66.50 -29.82 36.66
CA GLU A 553 -65.03 -29.88 36.49
C GLU A 553 -64.57 -29.06 35.27
N GLN A 554 -65.29 -29.14 34.15
CA GLN A 554 -65.00 -28.34 32.96
C GLN A 554 -65.21 -26.83 33.19
N ILE A 555 -66.22 -26.43 33.97
CA ILE A 555 -66.42 -25.02 34.35
C ILE A 555 -65.27 -24.52 35.23
N GLU A 556 -64.78 -25.35 36.16
CA GLU A 556 -63.63 -25.00 37.00
C GLU A 556 -62.33 -24.87 36.18
N GLU A 557 -62.12 -25.73 35.19
CA GLU A 557 -61.01 -25.63 34.23
C GLU A 557 -61.06 -24.31 33.45
N VAL A 558 -62.23 -23.95 32.90
CA VAL A 558 -62.44 -22.67 32.20
C VAL A 558 -62.26 -21.48 33.16
N ALA A 559 -62.72 -21.58 34.41
CA ALA A 559 -62.56 -20.52 35.40
C ALA A 559 -61.08 -20.27 35.75
N SER A 560 -60.27 -21.33 35.88
CA SER A 560 -58.82 -21.22 36.07
C SER A 560 -58.15 -20.54 34.86
N ALA A 561 -58.53 -20.94 33.64
CA ALA A 561 -58.00 -20.31 32.42
C ALA A 561 -58.38 -18.82 32.31
N MET A 562 -59.59 -18.45 32.74
CA MET A 562 -60.01 -17.06 32.81
C MET A 562 -59.19 -16.25 33.82
N GLU A 563 -58.92 -16.82 34.99
CA GLU A 563 -58.10 -16.17 36.03
C GLU A 563 -56.67 -15.91 35.51
N ASP A 564 -56.07 -16.86 34.80
CA ASP A 564 -54.75 -16.70 34.18
C ASP A 564 -54.72 -15.53 33.17
N VAL A 565 -55.74 -15.41 32.32
CA VAL A 565 -55.87 -14.30 31.36
C VAL A 565 -56.04 -12.97 32.10
N GLU A 566 -56.82 -12.94 33.18
CA GLU A 566 -57.09 -11.73 33.95
C GLU A 566 -55.87 -11.28 34.77
N GLN A 567 -55.10 -12.22 35.33
CA GLN A 567 -53.81 -11.94 35.97
C GLN A 567 -52.80 -11.35 34.98
N ARG A 568 -52.74 -11.86 33.75
CA ARG A 568 -51.89 -11.28 32.68
C ARG A 568 -52.37 -9.90 32.26
N ALA A 569 -53.68 -9.69 32.15
CA ALA A 569 -54.24 -8.37 31.84
C ALA A 569 -53.97 -7.34 32.95
N ALA A 570 -54.00 -7.77 34.22
CA ALA A 570 -53.74 -6.92 35.38
C ALA A 570 -52.25 -6.57 35.53
N ASN A 571 -51.34 -7.48 35.20
CA ASN A 571 -49.90 -7.26 35.31
C ASN A 571 -49.28 -6.81 33.99
N VAL A 572 -49.18 -5.49 33.80
CA VAL A 572 -48.55 -4.87 32.61
C VAL A 572 -47.07 -5.23 32.45
N ARG A 573 -46.39 -5.71 33.51
CA ARG A 573 -44.99 -6.12 33.48
C ARG A 573 -44.80 -7.60 33.09
N ALA A 574 -45.87 -8.40 33.12
CA ALA A 574 -45.82 -9.81 32.73
C ALA A 574 -45.77 -9.98 31.22
N GLY A 575 -45.06 -11.03 30.76
CA GLY A 575 -44.96 -11.36 29.34
C GLY A 575 -43.89 -12.41 29.07
N TYR A 576 -43.55 -12.56 27.80
CA TYR A 576 -42.49 -13.44 27.33
C TYR A 576 -41.27 -12.62 26.91
N VAL A 577 -40.11 -12.97 27.44
CA VAL A 577 -38.81 -12.55 26.88
C VAL A 577 -38.42 -13.58 25.82
N TYR A 578 -38.20 -13.12 24.59
CA TYR A 578 -37.80 -13.96 23.47
C TYR A 578 -36.35 -13.66 23.07
N VAL A 579 -35.65 -14.73 22.68
CA VAL A 579 -34.32 -14.67 22.09
C VAL A 579 -34.40 -15.31 20.72
N VAL A 580 -34.10 -14.54 19.68
CA VAL A 580 -34.20 -15.00 18.28
C VAL A 580 -32.96 -14.62 17.48
N SER A 581 -32.61 -15.43 16.50
CA SER A 581 -31.54 -15.12 15.53
C SER A 581 -31.99 -15.41 14.11
N ASN A 582 -31.23 -14.92 13.14
CA ASN A 582 -31.50 -15.19 11.73
C ASN A 582 -30.17 -15.40 11.02
N LEU A 583 -29.80 -16.67 10.88
CA LEU A 583 -28.51 -17.07 10.36
C LEU A 583 -28.30 -16.57 8.93
N GLY A 584 -29.33 -16.64 8.08
CA GLY A 584 -29.23 -16.25 6.68
C GLY A 584 -29.12 -14.74 6.44
N SER A 585 -29.66 -13.92 7.34
CA SER A 585 -29.65 -12.44 7.19
C SER A 585 -28.51 -11.77 7.96
N PHE A 586 -28.15 -12.29 9.14
CA PHE A 586 -27.22 -11.63 10.06
C PHE A 586 -26.03 -12.51 10.49
N GLY A 587 -25.97 -13.77 10.04
CA GLY A 587 -24.94 -14.72 10.45
C GLY A 587 -25.13 -15.23 11.89
N GLY A 588 -24.20 -16.06 12.36
CA GLY A 588 -24.29 -16.73 13.67
C GLY A 588 -23.91 -15.88 14.89
N GLN A 589 -23.59 -14.60 14.69
CA GLN A 589 -23.10 -13.69 15.76
C GLN A 589 -24.01 -12.49 16.00
N VAL A 590 -25.27 -12.56 15.57
CA VAL A 590 -26.24 -11.50 15.82
C VAL A 590 -27.52 -12.12 16.37
N VAL A 591 -27.92 -11.65 17.55
CA VAL A 591 -29.11 -12.10 18.25
C VAL A 591 -30.00 -10.90 18.58
N LYS A 592 -31.32 -11.08 18.49
CA LYS A 592 -32.31 -10.15 19.01
C LYS A 592 -32.86 -10.64 20.34
N VAL A 593 -32.88 -9.75 21.32
CA VAL A 593 -33.48 -10.00 22.64
C VAL A 593 -34.56 -8.95 22.88
N GLY A 594 -35.81 -9.39 23.01
CA GLY A 594 -36.93 -8.49 23.25
C GLY A 594 -38.00 -9.15 24.11
N MET A 595 -39.07 -8.41 24.40
CA MET A 595 -40.22 -8.94 25.13
C MET A 595 -41.53 -8.75 24.35
N THR A 596 -42.52 -9.57 24.67
CA THR A 596 -43.86 -9.46 24.11
C THR A 596 -44.92 -9.75 25.17
N ARG A 597 -46.06 -9.08 25.03
CA ARG A 597 -47.25 -9.25 25.88
C ARG A 597 -48.36 -10.02 25.17
N ARG A 598 -48.06 -10.60 24.00
CA ARG A 598 -48.96 -11.48 23.27
C ARG A 598 -49.34 -12.70 24.11
N LEU A 599 -50.53 -13.25 23.86
CA LEU A 599 -50.94 -14.49 24.50
C LEU A 599 -50.11 -15.64 23.92
N ASP A 600 -49.95 -15.66 22.59
CA ASP A 600 -49.00 -16.52 21.88
C ASP A 600 -47.73 -15.75 21.47
N PRO A 601 -46.57 -15.99 22.10
CA PRO A 601 -45.32 -15.31 21.74
C PRO A 601 -44.81 -15.67 20.33
N MET A 602 -45.21 -16.80 19.74
CA MET A 602 -44.77 -17.19 18.39
C MET A 602 -45.36 -16.28 17.32
N ASP A 603 -46.55 -15.74 17.52
CA ASP A 603 -47.14 -14.76 16.59
C ASP A 603 -46.25 -13.52 16.48
N ARG A 604 -45.63 -13.08 17.59
CA ARG A 604 -44.67 -11.97 17.55
C ARG A 604 -43.42 -12.32 16.74
N VAL A 605 -42.89 -13.53 16.87
CA VAL A 605 -41.72 -13.96 16.10
C VAL A 605 -42.01 -13.99 14.60
N ARG A 606 -43.21 -14.46 14.21
CA ARG A 606 -43.68 -14.43 12.81
C ARG A 606 -43.80 -13.00 12.27
N GLU A 607 -44.41 -12.10 13.04
CA GLU A 607 -44.50 -10.67 12.67
C GLU A 607 -43.12 -10.03 12.45
N LEU A 608 -42.13 -10.39 13.29
CA LEU A 608 -40.76 -9.90 13.16
C LEU A 608 -40.07 -10.47 11.92
N SER A 609 -40.39 -11.70 11.55
CA SER A 609 -39.86 -12.38 10.36
C SER A 609 -40.40 -11.77 9.06
N ASP A 610 -41.67 -11.36 9.04
CA ASP A 610 -42.26 -10.65 7.91
C ASP A 610 -41.73 -9.21 7.75
N ALA A 611 -41.04 -8.67 8.76
CA ALA A 611 -40.58 -7.30 8.82
C ALA A 611 -39.27 -7.05 8.04
N SER A 612 -39.27 -7.34 6.74
CA SER A 612 -38.19 -7.01 5.78
C SER A 612 -36.87 -7.76 5.99
N VAL A 613 -36.91 -9.04 6.37
CA VAL A 613 -35.76 -9.95 6.33
C VAL A 613 -36.02 -11.09 5.32
N PRO A 614 -35.00 -11.58 4.58
CA PRO A 614 -35.20 -12.64 3.57
C PRO A 614 -35.53 -14.03 4.13
N PHE A 615 -35.22 -14.29 5.40
CA PHE A 615 -35.41 -15.57 6.06
C PHE A 615 -36.18 -15.39 7.35
N ASN A 616 -36.89 -16.42 7.79
CA ASN A 616 -37.55 -16.41 9.10
C ASN A 616 -36.56 -16.39 10.28
N PHE A 617 -36.99 -15.86 11.42
CA PHE A 617 -36.20 -15.92 12.65
C PHE A 617 -36.30 -17.31 13.31
N ASP A 618 -35.15 -17.84 13.72
CA ASP A 618 -35.04 -19.01 14.58
C ASP A 618 -35.21 -18.60 16.05
N VAL A 619 -35.96 -19.40 16.81
CA VAL A 619 -36.24 -19.13 18.22
C VAL A 619 -35.26 -19.92 19.09
N HIS A 620 -34.51 -19.22 19.93
CA HIS A 620 -33.61 -19.85 20.90
C HIS A 620 -34.27 -20.01 22.27
N ALA A 621 -35.10 -19.05 22.67
CA ALA A 621 -35.81 -19.12 23.94
C ALA A 621 -37.10 -18.31 23.92
N LEU A 622 -38.10 -18.81 24.65
CA LEU A 622 -39.32 -18.12 25.04
C LEU A 622 -39.50 -18.27 26.54
N HIS A 623 -39.16 -17.24 27.30
CA HIS A 623 -39.19 -17.27 28.75
C HIS A 623 -40.33 -16.42 29.29
N PHE A 624 -41.34 -17.06 29.88
CA PHE A 624 -42.41 -16.36 30.58
C PHE A 624 -41.90 -15.81 31.92
N SER A 625 -42.20 -14.53 32.21
CA SER A 625 -41.92 -13.91 33.50
C SER A 625 -43.03 -12.95 33.91
N ASN A 626 -43.33 -12.92 35.21
CA ASN A 626 -44.21 -11.92 35.83
C ASN A 626 -43.57 -10.52 35.85
N ASP A 627 -42.26 -10.42 35.63
CA ASP A 627 -41.53 -9.17 35.42
C ASP A 627 -40.63 -9.25 34.17
N ALA A 628 -41.25 -9.52 33.01
CA ALA A 628 -40.55 -9.59 31.73
C ALA A 628 -39.85 -8.27 31.38
N VAL A 629 -40.42 -7.13 31.80
CA VAL A 629 -39.80 -5.80 31.64
C VAL A 629 -38.49 -5.70 32.41
N GLY A 630 -38.44 -6.21 33.64
CA GLY A 630 -37.21 -6.23 34.44
C GLY A 630 -36.12 -7.11 33.82
N VAL A 631 -36.50 -8.31 33.36
CA VAL A 631 -35.57 -9.25 32.70
C VAL A 631 -35.01 -8.66 31.40
N GLU A 632 -35.85 -8.07 30.56
CA GLU A 632 -35.43 -7.45 29.30
C GLU A 632 -34.48 -6.26 29.52
N ALA A 633 -34.82 -5.37 30.45
CA ALA A 633 -33.98 -4.22 30.79
C ALA A 633 -32.60 -4.65 31.34
N GLU A 634 -32.56 -5.71 32.14
CA GLU A 634 -31.32 -6.29 32.66
C GLU A 634 -30.45 -6.86 31.54
N MET A 635 -31.04 -7.66 30.64
CA MET A 635 -30.35 -8.24 29.49
C MET A 635 -29.76 -7.15 28.59
N HIS A 636 -30.56 -6.12 28.30
CA HIS A 636 -30.14 -4.97 27.50
C HIS A 636 -29.01 -4.17 28.13
N ARG A 637 -28.96 -4.10 29.46
CA ARG A 637 -27.87 -3.45 30.19
C ARG A 637 -26.59 -4.27 30.12
N ARG A 638 -26.67 -5.59 30.28
CA ARG A 638 -25.52 -6.50 30.18
C ARG A 638 -24.96 -6.60 28.76
N LEU A 639 -25.80 -6.41 27.75
CA LEU A 639 -25.41 -6.44 26.33
C LEU A 639 -25.20 -5.04 25.72
N ALA A 640 -25.16 -3.98 26.53
CA ALA A 640 -25.16 -2.60 26.05
C ALA A 640 -23.95 -2.27 25.15
N ASP A 641 -22.79 -2.83 25.47
CA ASP A 641 -21.53 -2.70 24.72
C ASP A 641 -21.54 -3.47 23.39
N LYS A 642 -22.30 -4.56 23.33
CA LYS A 642 -22.47 -5.43 22.16
C LYS A 642 -23.58 -4.98 21.21
N ARG A 643 -24.22 -3.82 21.41
CA ARG A 643 -25.32 -3.35 20.54
C ARG A 643 -24.87 -3.14 19.09
N VAL A 644 -25.64 -3.72 18.16
CA VAL A 644 -25.48 -3.48 16.72
C VAL A 644 -25.84 -2.03 16.39
N ASN A 645 -26.96 -1.52 16.92
CA ASN A 645 -27.33 -0.12 16.75
C ASN A 645 -26.95 0.72 17.99
N ARG A 646 -25.92 1.57 17.81
CA ARG A 646 -25.40 2.47 18.86
C ARG A 646 -26.13 3.80 18.98
N VAL A 647 -26.97 4.14 18.00
CA VAL A 647 -27.70 5.41 17.95
C VAL A 647 -29.14 5.22 18.43
N ASN A 648 -29.79 4.15 17.97
CA ASN A 648 -31.16 3.80 18.33
C ASN A 648 -31.17 2.55 19.21
N HIS A 649 -31.16 2.76 20.54
CA HIS A 649 -31.14 1.68 21.52
C HIS A 649 -32.44 0.86 21.58
N ARG A 650 -33.53 1.31 20.96
CA ARG A 650 -34.77 0.54 20.83
C ARG A 650 -34.67 -0.57 19.78
N ARG A 651 -33.61 -0.59 18.97
CA ARG A 651 -33.29 -1.71 18.07
C ARG A 651 -32.38 -2.69 18.78
N GLU A 652 -32.96 -3.75 19.27
CA GLU A 652 -32.39 -4.66 20.27
C GLU A 652 -31.64 -5.82 19.64
N PHE A 653 -30.76 -5.51 18.68
CA PHE A 653 -29.86 -6.48 18.07
C PHE A 653 -28.48 -6.34 18.69
N PHE A 654 -27.83 -7.47 18.98
CA PHE A 654 -26.56 -7.53 19.70
C PHE A 654 -25.58 -8.47 18.99
N HIS A 655 -24.31 -8.07 18.93
CA HIS A 655 -23.19 -8.87 18.46
C HIS A 655 -22.79 -9.88 19.52
N THR A 656 -23.43 -11.05 19.51
CA THR A 656 -23.28 -12.12 20.51
C THR A 656 -23.75 -13.44 19.92
N THR A 657 -23.39 -14.55 20.55
CA THR A 657 -23.85 -15.89 20.14
C THR A 657 -25.04 -16.34 20.99
N PRO A 658 -25.89 -17.26 20.48
CA PRO A 658 -26.95 -17.85 21.29
C PRO A 658 -26.43 -18.48 22.59
N ALA A 659 -25.25 -19.09 22.58
CA ALA A 659 -24.63 -19.64 23.78
C ALA A 659 -24.37 -18.59 24.87
N GLU A 660 -23.79 -17.44 24.50
CA GLU A 660 -23.52 -16.35 25.44
C GLU A 660 -24.83 -15.76 26.01
N VAL A 661 -25.86 -15.61 25.16
CA VAL A 661 -27.15 -15.07 25.58
C VAL A 661 -27.86 -16.02 26.54
N ARG A 662 -27.75 -17.34 26.35
CA ARG A 662 -28.27 -18.34 27.30
C ARG A 662 -27.69 -18.12 28.68
N ASP A 663 -26.37 -18.04 28.79
CA ASP A 663 -25.69 -17.94 30.08
C ASP A 663 -26.04 -16.63 30.79
N LEU A 664 -26.17 -15.54 30.03
CA LEU A 664 -26.66 -14.26 30.53
C LEU A 664 -28.10 -14.34 31.01
N LEU A 665 -29.00 -14.94 30.23
CA LEU A 665 -30.41 -15.05 30.55
C LEU A 665 -30.64 -15.95 31.76
N ALA A 666 -29.94 -17.07 31.87
CA ALA A 666 -29.97 -17.95 33.05
C ALA A 666 -29.54 -17.20 34.33
N GLY A 667 -28.52 -16.33 34.23
CA GLY A 667 -28.08 -15.48 35.32
C GLY A 667 -29.00 -14.31 35.67
N VAL A 668 -30.09 -14.07 34.92
CA VAL A 668 -31.09 -13.02 35.17
C VAL A 668 -32.43 -13.62 35.57
N ALA A 669 -32.90 -14.61 34.82
CA ALA A 669 -34.21 -15.21 34.94
C ALA A 669 -34.23 -16.49 35.78
N GLY A 670 -33.07 -17.10 36.07
CA GLY A 670 -32.97 -18.37 36.78
C GLY A 670 -33.06 -19.58 35.83
N ASP A 671 -33.79 -20.63 36.24
CA ASP A 671 -33.90 -21.86 35.46
C ASP A 671 -34.65 -21.64 34.14
N LEU A 672 -33.95 -21.88 33.04
CA LEU A 672 -34.50 -21.88 31.69
C LEU A 672 -35.12 -23.25 31.42
N LEU A 673 -36.43 -23.30 31.21
CA LEU A 673 -37.16 -24.53 30.92
C LEU A 673 -36.70 -25.18 29.61
N GLN A 674 -36.47 -24.37 28.56
CA GLN A 674 -36.05 -24.83 27.23
C GLN A 674 -35.19 -23.75 26.56
N TYR A 675 -34.03 -24.14 26.02
CA TYR A 675 -33.15 -23.28 25.23
C TYR A 675 -32.56 -24.05 24.06
N GLU A 676 -32.79 -23.59 22.84
CA GLU A 676 -32.20 -24.15 21.63
C GLU A 676 -30.96 -23.34 21.26
N GLU A 677 -29.77 -23.91 21.41
CA GLU A 677 -28.52 -23.20 21.12
C GLU A 677 -28.21 -23.12 19.62
N VAL A 678 -28.53 -24.20 18.89
CA VAL A 678 -28.25 -24.31 17.45
C VAL A 678 -29.53 -23.94 16.67
N PRO A 679 -29.53 -22.87 15.86
CA PRO A 679 -30.69 -22.51 15.06
C PRO A 679 -30.95 -23.56 13.97
N GLU A 680 -32.22 -23.84 13.67
CA GLU A 680 -32.60 -24.82 12.64
C GLU A 680 -32.35 -24.27 11.22
N ALA A 681 -32.64 -22.98 11.02
CA ALA A 681 -32.36 -22.21 9.81
C ALA A 681 -32.77 -22.95 8.52
N VAL A 682 -33.97 -23.55 8.53
CA VAL A 682 -34.44 -24.50 7.50
C VAL A 682 -34.33 -23.91 6.08
N GLU A 683 -34.94 -22.74 5.86
CA GLU A 683 -34.97 -22.08 4.55
C GLU A 683 -33.56 -21.73 4.05
N TYR A 684 -32.70 -21.26 4.95
CA TYR A 684 -31.32 -20.91 4.62
C TYR A 684 -30.49 -22.16 4.24
N ARG A 685 -30.60 -23.25 5.01
CA ARG A 685 -29.91 -24.52 4.72
C ARG A 685 -30.43 -25.19 3.46
N GLN A 686 -31.73 -25.08 3.18
CA GLN A 686 -32.32 -25.51 1.92
C GLN A 686 -31.76 -24.70 0.75
N GLY A 687 -31.71 -23.37 0.86
CA GLY A 687 -31.10 -22.51 -0.15
C GLY A 687 -29.63 -22.82 -0.41
N LEU A 688 -28.84 -23.10 0.63
CA LEU A 688 -27.45 -23.55 0.48
C LEU A 688 -27.34 -24.92 -0.21
N SER A 689 -28.28 -25.83 0.05
CA SER A 689 -28.31 -27.16 -0.56
C SER A 689 -28.65 -27.07 -2.06
N GLU A 690 -29.59 -26.21 -2.44
CA GLU A 690 -29.93 -25.92 -3.84
C GLU A 690 -28.79 -25.19 -4.57
N ALA A 691 -28.10 -24.26 -3.89
CA ALA A 691 -26.95 -23.54 -4.45
C ALA A 691 -25.68 -24.42 -4.56
N GLY A 692 -25.48 -25.36 -3.63
CA GLY A 692 -24.33 -26.29 -3.64
C GLY A 692 -24.31 -27.26 -4.82
N ASP A 693 -25.45 -27.44 -5.49
CA ASP A 693 -25.57 -28.21 -6.74
C ASP A 693 -25.25 -27.37 -7.99
N THR A 694 -25.13 -26.04 -7.85
CA THR A 694 -24.92 -25.11 -8.98
C THR A 694 -23.70 -24.18 -8.86
N ASP A 695 -23.11 -23.96 -7.67
CA ASP A 695 -21.99 -23.03 -7.46
C ASP A 695 -20.81 -23.64 -6.66
N PRO A 696 -19.58 -23.69 -7.21
CA PRO A 696 -18.40 -24.21 -6.53
C PRO A 696 -17.92 -23.37 -5.32
N ALA A 697 -18.34 -22.11 -5.16
CA ALA A 697 -17.98 -21.28 -4.02
C ALA A 697 -18.68 -21.72 -2.71
N VAL A 698 -19.94 -22.18 -2.81
CA VAL A 698 -20.78 -22.62 -1.68
C VAL A 698 -20.31 -23.95 -1.08
N ARG A 699 -19.67 -24.81 -1.90
CA ARG A 699 -19.11 -26.10 -1.44
C ARG A 699 -18.06 -25.99 -0.34
N ARG A 700 -17.38 -24.84 -0.21
CA ARG A 700 -16.37 -24.62 0.84
C ARG A 700 -17.00 -24.36 2.21
N GLU A 701 -18.20 -23.80 2.27
CA GLU A 701 -18.88 -23.43 3.51
C GLU A 701 -19.68 -24.61 4.09
N VAL A 702 -20.30 -25.42 3.22
CA VAL A 702 -21.00 -26.65 3.61
C VAL A 702 -20.05 -27.71 4.19
N ALA A 703 -18.80 -27.77 3.74
CA ALA A 703 -17.80 -28.71 4.25
C ALA A 703 -17.36 -28.43 5.70
N VAL A 704 -17.54 -27.20 6.20
CA VAL A 704 -17.21 -26.81 7.57
C VAL A 704 -18.39 -27.05 8.52
N ALA A 705 -19.63 -26.96 8.03
CA ALA A 705 -20.84 -27.16 8.84
C ALA A 705 -21.17 -28.65 9.12
N GLY A 706 -20.63 -29.59 8.34
CA GLY A 706 -20.85 -31.04 8.53
C GLY A 706 -19.89 -31.75 9.50
N ALA A 707 -19.00 -31.03 10.18
CA ALA A 707 -17.94 -31.59 11.01
C ALA A 707 -18.03 -31.23 12.52
N SER A 708 -19.18 -30.75 12.99
CA SER A 708 -19.44 -30.47 14.42
C SER A 708 -20.59 -31.31 14.96
#